data_AF-A0A7S2LL11-F1
#
_entry.id   AF-A0A7S2LL11-F1
#
_cell.length_a   1.000
_cell.length_b   1.000
_cell.length_c   1.000
_cell.angle_alpha   90.00
_cell.angle_beta   90.00
_cell.angle_gamma   90.00
#
_symmetry.space_group_name_H-M   'P 1'
#
loop_
_entity.id
_entity.type
_entity.pdbx_description
1 polymer ?
#
loop_
_entity_poly.entity_id
_entity_poly.type
_entity_poly.pdbx_seq_one_letter_code
_entity_poly.pdbx_strand_id
1 'polypeptide(L)'
;MTLKETIAQSKTILKRQDFPLVASKTAIIVIDIQTYCCSIQTSSPYYNQALKNALPKMQQLTDTARKVQGAEVIFTYLESLTQDMREISTDYKLSGPFFQTLPTPGTAEFLEELTPESDDICIPKTSCSVFLSTNIDYVLRNLGMEQLVIIGQLTDQCVESAVRDAADLGYLVTVPQDACVAKSEDEHKKGLHGMRGFANIVSTEDVISDLLAFRSSIMPVLNDDVANKVATSGTLSAATKKIKAAKTAANTEEILSIKEESSVFPATRWEPPPLESSGAVQALYHALSAAGVKYIRMCALDISNATRCKAVPLQRLLQQHKSANLDNFVSIAEVSIGGIPTYADVPVPDSNLSAARVLPLHADLSSLRVLPHSPTSACVFGSLHDQVTGNVSPLCCRSFLRRVMKFAQNKYSLAFHVGAELEFCLYRNGRTTHDNFDGDDSAKQPRITPVDESLFAYSTILDEQEHFISEVYEQLRQLNIEIELLHAESASGQLELVLPYRRDVLKIADDVVYAKETIQSVAKKHGMRALFLPKIKSDQAGNGLHVHISFRDLRPNTSDTNKSNAFHDGCNISNRGQGFMEGILEHLPALLSLTIPSVNSFRRVGPGCWTGHTASWATEDKEAPLRVCLSNNEHEHGDSVPNLAPTNVEFKLLDATANIYLALGAVLLCGLDGIERNFTLRPELSKSGMSASLPTTFAESIECLQNDSFLLSVMGEELSTAYLAVKVAEERHYSMKTLQEEVLFDYFKS
;
A
#
# COMPACT_ATOMS: atom_id res chain seq x y z
N MET A 1 12.64 -11.69 6.47
CA MET A 1 12.29 -12.74 7.45
C MET A 1 12.23 -12.08 8.81
N THR A 2 11.06 -12.05 9.44
CA THR A 2 10.92 -11.49 10.79
C THR A 2 11.57 -12.42 11.81
N LEU A 3 11.97 -11.89 12.96
CA LEU A 3 12.49 -12.69 14.07
C LEU A 3 11.58 -13.89 14.41
N LYS A 4 10.26 -13.68 14.38
CA LYS A 4 9.25 -14.72 14.62
C LYS A 4 9.25 -15.79 13.55
N GLU A 5 9.44 -15.42 12.28
CA GLU A 5 9.58 -16.37 11.16
C GLU A 5 10.91 -17.15 11.25
N THR A 6 12.01 -16.48 11.62
CA THR A 6 13.31 -17.12 11.85
C THR A 6 13.23 -18.14 12.99
N ILE A 7 12.56 -17.80 14.10
CA ILE A 7 12.32 -18.72 15.22
C ILE A 7 11.41 -19.87 14.80
N ALA A 8 10.32 -19.61 14.08
CA ALA A 8 9.34 -20.63 13.67
C ALA A 8 9.90 -21.62 12.62
N GLN A 9 10.85 -21.19 11.79
CA GLN A 9 11.45 -22.02 10.73
C GLN A 9 12.77 -22.68 11.14
N SER A 10 13.36 -22.28 12.28
CA SER A 10 14.63 -22.83 12.73
C SER A 10 14.48 -24.26 13.27
N LYS A 11 15.23 -25.20 12.67
CA LYS A 11 15.37 -26.58 13.17
C LYS A 11 16.29 -26.69 14.41
N THR A 12 16.91 -25.58 14.82
CA THR A 12 17.79 -25.45 15.99
C THR A 12 17.22 -24.47 17.00
N ILE A 13 17.46 -24.69 18.29
CA ILE A 13 17.03 -23.76 19.36
C ILE A 13 17.82 -22.46 19.19
N LEU A 14 17.14 -21.40 18.73
CA LEU A 14 17.71 -20.05 18.66
C LEU A 14 17.78 -19.45 20.06
N LYS A 15 18.86 -18.74 20.35
CA LYS A 15 19.12 -18.02 21.59
C LYS A 15 19.01 -16.52 21.33
N ARG A 16 18.74 -15.75 22.40
CA ARG A 16 18.71 -14.28 22.32
C ARG A 16 20.01 -13.68 21.77
N GLN A 17 21.14 -14.35 22.03
CA GLN A 17 22.48 -13.98 21.57
C GLN A 17 22.64 -14.08 20.05
N ASP A 18 21.73 -14.77 19.36
CA ASP A 18 21.77 -14.91 17.89
C ASP A 18 21.19 -13.66 17.18
N PHE A 19 20.71 -12.67 17.95
CA PHE A 19 20.08 -11.45 17.44
C PHE A 19 20.83 -10.19 17.92
N PRO A 20 21.85 -9.74 17.16
CA PRO A 20 22.60 -8.54 17.52
C PRO A 20 21.72 -7.28 17.47
N LEU A 21 22.16 -6.24 18.17
CA LEU A 21 21.44 -4.96 18.16
C LEU A 21 21.49 -4.30 16.78
N VAL A 22 20.37 -3.72 16.39
CA VAL A 22 20.18 -2.94 15.17
C VAL A 22 19.89 -1.51 15.62
N ALA A 23 20.84 -0.59 15.39
CA ALA A 23 20.77 0.78 15.89
C ALA A 23 19.41 1.44 15.62
N SER A 24 18.92 1.40 14.38
CA SER A 24 17.62 2.00 13.97
C SER A 24 16.36 1.42 14.63
N LYS A 25 16.50 0.36 15.43
CA LYS A 25 15.42 -0.34 16.14
C LYS A 25 15.68 -0.41 17.64
N THR A 26 16.75 0.23 18.12
CA THR A 26 17.23 0.11 19.50
C THR A 26 17.04 1.41 20.26
N ALA A 27 16.38 1.35 21.41
CA ALA A 27 16.37 2.45 22.38
C ALA A 27 17.18 2.10 23.62
N ILE A 28 17.99 3.04 24.11
CA ILE A 28 18.65 2.97 25.41
C ILE A 28 17.75 3.63 26.45
N ILE A 29 17.30 2.84 27.42
CA ILE A 29 16.44 3.30 28.52
C ILE A 29 17.32 3.48 29.77
N VAL A 30 17.48 4.73 30.20
CA VAL A 30 18.21 5.10 31.41
C VAL A 30 17.25 5.16 32.59
N ILE A 31 17.43 4.27 33.56
CA ILE A 31 16.53 4.11 34.71
C ILE A 31 17.08 4.82 35.95
N ASP A 32 16.34 5.85 36.37
CA ASP A 32 16.40 6.50 37.66
C ASP A 32 17.77 7.08 38.04
N ILE A 33 18.66 7.42 37.10
CA ILE A 33 19.95 8.09 37.40
C ILE A 33 19.72 9.58 37.73
N GLN A 34 18.97 9.83 38.80
CA GLN A 34 18.66 11.14 39.34
C GLN A 34 19.30 11.35 40.72
N THR A 35 19.63 12.60 41.04
CA THR A 35 20.30 13.01 42.30
C THR A 35 19.54 12.49 43.51
N TYR A 36 18.21 12.63 43.52
CA TYR A 36 17.35 12.12 44.59
C TYR A 36 17.55 10.61 44.82
N CYS A 37 17.37 9.79 43.78
CA CYS A 37 17.46 8.33 43.91
C CYS A 37 18.85 7.86 44.30
N CYS A 38 19.90 8.40 43.66
CA CYS A 38 21.28 8.04 43.96
C CYS A 38 21.69 8.45 45.38
N SER A 39 21.27 9.64 45.84
CA SER A 39 21.65 10.17 47.17
C SER A 39 21.17 9.28 48.31
N ILE A 40 20.00 8.66 48.16
CA ILE A 40 19.39 7.81 49.20
C ILE A 40 20.13 6.47 49.35
N GLN A 41 20.90 6.05 48.35
CA GLN A 41 21.69 4.82 48.38
C GLN A 41 23.11 5.03 48.93
N THR A 42 23.53 6.28 49.16
CA THR A 42 24.92 6.63 49.48
C THR A 42 25.44 6.06 50.80
N SER A 43 24.55 5.55 51.67
CA SER A 43 24.93 4.83 52.87
C SER A 43 25.63 3.49 52.60
N SER A 44 25.54 2.96 51.37
CA SER A 44 26.25 1.74 50.96
C SER A 44 27.59 2.09 50.30
N PRO A 45 28.74 1.72 50.90
CA PRO A 45 30.05 1.88 50.26
C PRO A 45 30.16 1.13 48.94
N TYR A 46 29.50 -0.04 48.84
CA TYR A 46 29.44 -0.82 47.61
C TYR A 46 28.70 -0.04 46.52
N TYR A 47 27.52 0.51 46.82
CA TYR A 47 26.73 1.25 45.85
C TYR A 47 27.52 2.43 45.29
N ASN A 48 28.16 3.22 46.15
CA ASN A 48 28.95 4.38 45.72
C ASN A 48 30.09 3.96 44.76
N GLN A 49 30.78 2.87 45.07
CA GLN A 49 31.86 2.36 44.22
C GLN A 49 31.31 1.78 42.91
N ALA A 50 30.19 1.05 42.95
CA ALA A 50 29.54 0.48 41.77
C ALA A 50 29.02 1.58 40.84
N LEU A 51 28.34 2.60 41.39
CA LEU A 51 27.85 3.75 40.63
C LEU A 51 28.99 4.51 39.97
N LYS A 52 30.10 4.76 40.69
CA LYS A 52 31.29 5.40 40.13
C LYS A 52 31.88 4.63 38.94
N ASN A 53 31.78 3.30 38.95
CA ASN A 53 32.27 2.45 37.85
C ASN A 53 31.28 2.39 36.67
N ALA A 54 29.98 2.42 36.95
CA ALA A 54 28.93 2.26 35.94
C ALA A 54 28.58 3.57 35.21
N LEU A 55 28.68 4.74 35.86
CA LEU A 55 28.36 6.03 35.25
C LEU A 55 29.13 6.29 33.94
N PRO A 56 30.46 6.09 33.85
CA PRO A 56 31.19 6.23 32.59
C PRO A 56 30.70 5.27 31.50
N LYS A 57 30.25 4.07 31.86
CA LYS A 57 29.70 3.08 30.92
C LYS A 57 28.33 3.49 30.41
N MET A 58 27.46 3.99 31.28
CA MET A 58 26.15 4.56 30.91
C MET A 58 26.32 5.76 29.97
N GLN A 59 27.27 6.66 30.27
CA GLN A 59 27.59 7.80 29.41
C GLN A 59 28.13 7.34 28.06
N GLN A 60 29.05 6.37 28.05
CA GLN A 60 29.59 5.82 26.80
C GLN A 60 28.48 5.21 25.92
N LEU A 61 27.51 4.52 26.51
CA LEU A 61 26.38 3.94 25.80
C LEU A 61 25.46 5.00 25.20
N THR A 62 25.03 5.98 25.99
CA THR A 62 24.16 7.07 25.53
C THR A 62 24.85 7.92 24.45
N ASP A 63 26.13 8.27 24.62
CA ASP A 63 26.92 8.97 23.61
C ASP A 63 27.07 8.16 22.31
N THR A 64 27.20 6.83 22.43
CA THR A 64 27.29 5.95 21.26
C THR A 64 25.96 5.90 20.54
N ALA A 65 24.84 5.74 21.25
CA ALA A 65 23.50 5.77 20.68
C ALA A 65 23.23 7.08 19.94
N ARG A 66 23.52 8.23 20.55
CA ARG A 66 23.36 9.56 19.90
C ARG A 66 24.19 9.71 18.63
N LYS A 67 25.33 9.01 18.51
CA LYS A 67 26.23 9.05 17.35
C LYS A 67 25.82 8.09 16.23
N VAL A 68 25.11 7.01 16.53
CA VAL A 68 24.64 6.04 15.54
C VAL A 68 23.25 6.40 15.05
N GLN A 69 23.03 6.36 13.73
CA GLN A 69 21.77 6.82 13.17
C GLN A 69 20.61 5.89 13.56
N GLY A 70 19.61 6.45 14.23
CA GLY A 70 18.33 5.81 14.53
C GLY A 70 18.25 5.05 15.86
N ALA A 71 19.32 5.06 16.68
CA ALA A 71 19.19 4.62 18.06
C ALA A 71 18.67 5.77 18.92
N GLU A 72 17.74 5.48 19.83
CA GLU A 72 17.09 6.48 20.68
C GLU A 72 17.63 6.43 22.11
N VAL A 73 17.64 7.57 22.81
CA VAL A 73 17.99 7.66 24.24
C VAL A 73 16.80 8.21 25.02
N ILE A 74 16.36 7.45 26.02
CA ILE A 74 15.20 7.80 26.85
C ILE A 74 15.59 7.74 28.32
N PHE A 75 15.39 8.85 29.02
CA PHE A 75 15.59 8.96 30.46
C PHE A 75 14.28 8.76 31.21
N THR A 76 14.33 7.96 32.26
CA THR A 76 13.20 7.72 33.15
C THR A 76 13.61 8.07 34.58
N TYR A 77 12.73 8.71 35.33
CA TYR A 77 13.05 9.23 36.66
C TYR A 77 11.82 9.26 37.55
N LEU A 78 12.01 9.12 38.87
CA LEU A 78 10.89 9.18 39.83
C LEU A 78 10.51 10.63 40.15
N GLU A 79 9.29 11.01 39.82
CA GLU A 79 8.71 12.32 40.13
C GLU A 79 7.20 12.16 40.36
N SER A 80 6.67 12.81 41.40
CA SER A 80 5.23 12.81 41.66
C SER A 80 4.51 13.69 40.64
N LEU A 81 3.30 13.32 40.25
CA LEU A 81 2.44 14.14 39.40
C LEU A 81 1.74 15.24 40.19
N THR A 82 1.68 15.10 41.51
CA THR A 82 0.96 16.02 42.40
C THR A 82 1.78 16.33 43.64
N GLN A 83 1.57 17.51 44.23
CA GLN A 83 2.27 17.93 45.45
C GLN A 83 1.91 17.05 46.66
N ASP A 84 0.70 16.49 46.70
CA ASP A 84 0.23 15.58 47.76
C ASP A 84 0.46 14.09 47.42
N MET A 85 1.10 13.81 46.28
CA MET A 85 1.48 12.47 45.80
C MET A 85 0.29 11.50 45.73
N ARG A 86 -0.94 11.98 45.55
CA ARG A 86 -2.15 11.15 45.64
C ARG A 86 -2.24 10.06 44.58
N GLU A 87 -1.50 10.20 43.48
CA GLU A 87 -1.37 9.23 42.39
C GLU A 87 -0.46 8.04 42.72
N ILE A 88 0.41 8.16 43.73
CA ILE A 88 1.30 7.07 44.11
C ILE A 88 0.50 6.05 44.92
N SER A 89 0.61 4.77 44.54
CA SER A 89 -0.03 3.66 45.23
C SER A 89 0.25 3.71 46.74
N THR A 90 -0.80 3.44 47.52
CA THR A 90 -0.68 3.30 48.98
C THR A 90 0.39 2.30 49.35
N ASP A 91 0.53 1.20 48.61
CA ASP A 91 1.50 0.15 48.91
C ASP A 91 2.96 0.62 48.71
N TYR A 92 3.21 1.44 47.68
CA TYR A 92 4.50 2.08 47.48
C TYR A 92 4.83 3.04 48.62
N LYS A 93 3.87 3.86 49.05
CA LYS A 93 4.05 4.76 50.22
C LYS A 93 4.34 3.97 51.51
N LEU A 94 3.83 2.76 51.65
CA LEU A 94 4.09 1.88 52.80
C LEU A 94 5.44 1.13 52.70
N SER A 95 6.00 1.01 51.50
CA SER A 95 7.25 0.28 51.24
C SER A 95 8.52 1.00 51.75
N GLY A 96 8.38 2.23 52.24
CA GLY A 96 9.44 2.97 52.91
C GLY A 96 9.37 4.49 52.67
N PRO A 97 10.23 5.28 53.35
CA PRO A 97 10.20 6.74 53.25
C PRO A 97 10.54 7.28 51.85
N PHE A 98 11.13 6.43 50.99
CA PHE A 98 11.52 6.76 49.61
C PHE A 98 10.33 7.19 48.74
N PHE A 99 9.19 6.52 48.82
CA PHE A 99 7.99 6.89 48.03
C PHE A 99 7.08 7.91 48.72
N GLN A 100 7.49 8.44 49.88
CA GLN A 100 6.77 9.47 50.62
C GLN A 100 7.33 10.88 50.38
N THR A 101 8.52 10.98 49.78
CA THR A 101 9.24 12.24 49.58
C THR A 101 9.81 12.37 48.17
N LEU A 102 9.14 11.78 47.15
CA LEU A 102 9.55 11.95 45.75
C LEU A 102 9.64 13.44 45.37
N PRO A 103 10.51 13.80 44.40
CA PRO A 103 10.48 15.12 43.79
C PRO A 103 9.08 15.47 43.29
N THR A 104 8.69 16.73 43.46
CA THR A 104 7.43 17.29 42.94
C THR A 104 7.55 17.66 41.46
N PRO A 105 6.44 17.89 40.71
CA PRO A 105 6.51 18.18 39.28
C PRO A 105 7.51 19.29 38.91
N GLY A 106 8.47 18.98 38.04
CA GLY A 106 9.49 19.91 37.55
C GLY A 106 10.65 20.16 38.52
N THR A 107 10.84 19.31 39.53
CA THR A 107 11.93 19.46 40.53
C THR A 107 12.91 18.29 40.54
N ALA A 108 12.71 17.27 39.71
CA ALA A 108 13.70 16.21 39.54
C ALA A 108 15.01 16.75 38.93
N GLU A 109 16.13 16.39 39.54
CA GLU A 109 17.48 16.75 39.10
C GLU A 109 18.29 15.50 38.77
N PHE A 110 19.02 15.53 37.66
CA PHE A 110 19.88 14.44 37.21
C PHE A 110 21.31 14.59 37.77
N LEU A 111 22.06 13.49 37.80
CA LEU A 111 23.50 13.57 38.12
C LEU A 111 24.25 14.31 36.99
N GLU A 112 25.19 15.18 37.37
CA GLU A 112 25.97 15.99 36.42
C GLU A 112 26.71 15.11 35.40
N GLU A 113 27.17 13.94 35.82
CA GLU A 113 27.89 12.99 34.97
C GLU A 113 27.02 12.31 33.91
N LEU A 114 25.69 12.29 34.09
CA LEU A 114 24.75 11.68 33.15
C LEU A 114 23.43 12.47 33.14
N THR A 115 23.46 13.61 32.44
CA THR A 115 22.30 14.49 32.25
C THR A 115 21.68 14.28 30.86
N PRO A 116 20.35 14.33 30.73
CA PRO A 116 19.69 14.33 29.41
C PRO A 116 20.12 15.53 28.55
N GLU A 117 20.32 15.30 27.26
CA GLU A 117 20.50 16.35 26.25
C GLU A 117 19.14 16.95 25.83
N SER A 118 19.15 18.09 25.10
CA SER A 118 17.94 18.86 24.81
C SER A 118 16.88 18.13 23.97
N ASP A 119 17.27 17.06 23.26
CA ASP A 119 16.38 16.26 22.41
C ASP A 119 16.08 14.87 23.01
N ASP A 120 16.67 14.53 24.17
CA ASP A 120 16.40 13.25 24.81
C ASP A 120 15.00 13.23 25.43
N ILE A 121 14.30 12.11 25.25
CA ILE A 121 12.97 11.92 25.82
C ILE A 121 13.11 11.67 27.32
N CYS A 122 12.49 12.52 28.13
CA CYS A 122 12.48 12.40 29.59
C CYS A 122 11.07 12.04 30.08
N ILE A 123 10.91 10.90 30.75
CA ILE A 123 9.62 10.38 31.20
C ILE A 123 9.60 10.24 32.73
N PRO A 124 8.82 11.08 33.45
CA PRO A 124 8.61 10.91 34.88
C PRO A 124 7.76 9.67 35.15
N LYS A 125 8.13 8.89 36.17
CA LYS A 125 7.40 7.69 36.61
C LYS A 125 7.13 7.73 38.11
N THR A 126 6.12 7.00 38.55
CA THR A 126 5.69 6.92 39.97
C THR A 126 5.76 5.51 40.56
N SER A 127 6.26 4.54 39.78
CA SER A 127 6.46 3.14 40.17
C SER A 127 7.85 2.62 39.79
N CYS A 128 8.17 1.37 40.18
CA CYS A 128 9.44 0.72 39.81
C CYS A 128 9.54 0.48 38.30
N SER A 129 8.54 -0.17 37.70
CA SER A 129 8.48 -0.30 36.24
C SER A 129 7.98 0.99 35.60
N VAL A 130 8.70 1.45 34.58
CA VAL A 130 8.29 2.58 33.74
C VAL A 130 7.07 2.23 32.87
N PHE A 131 6.89 0.97 32.49
CA PHE A 131 5.80 0.54 31.61
C PHE A 131 4.42 0.56 32.27
N LEU A 132 4.36 0.53 33.61
CA LEU A 132 3.09 0.53 34.35
C LEU A 132 2.57 1.92 34.71
N SER A 133 3.46 2.90 34.91
CA SER A 133 3.06 4.25 35.36
C SER A 133 3.23 5.33 34.30
N THR A 134 3.59 4.98 33.07
CA THR A 134 3.85 5.95 31.99
C THR A 134 3.31 5.48 30.63
N ASN A 135 3.38 6.36 29.63
CA ASN A 135 3.04 6.06 28.24
C ASN A 135 4.24 5.58 27.40
N ILE A 136 5.32 5.09 28.03
CA ILE A 136 6.56 4.74 27.32
C ILE A 136 6.36 3.67 26.23
N ASP A 137 5.48 2.69 26.40
CA ASP A 137 5.18 1.68 25.35
C ASP A 137 4.60 2.34 24.09
N TYR A 138 3.68 3.29 24.27
CA TYR A 138 3.14 4.07 23.15
C TYR A 138 4.24 4.88 22.45
N VAL A 139 5.15 5.50 23.21
CA VAL A 139 6.28 6.27 22.66
C VAL A 139 7.23 5.36 21.88
N LEU A 140 7.68 4.25 22.48
CA LEU A 140 8.60 3.29 21.87
C LEU A 140 8.03 2.69 20.57
N ARG A 141 6.73 2.35 20.54
CA ARG A 141 6.07 1.85 19.33
C ARG A 141 5.99 2.89 18.22
N ASN A 142 5.72 4.16 18.55
CA ASN A 142 5.71 5.24 17.57
C ASN A 142 7.12 5.56 17.03
N LEU A 143 8.14 5.37 17.85
CA LEU A 143 9.55 5.44 17.43
C LEU A 143 9.99 4.20 16.64
N GLY A 144 9.15 3.14 16.59
CA GLY A 144 9.48 1.90 15.88
C GLY A 144 10.58 1.09 16.55
N MET A 145 10.77 1.26 17.87
CA MET A 145 11.77 0.56 18.65
C MET A 145 11.30 -0.87 18.93
N GLU A 146 12.15 -1.85 18.65
CA GLU A 146 11.87 -3.28 18.83
C GLU A 146 12.86 -3.91 19.84
N GLN A 147 14.03 -3.29 20.00
CA GLN A 147 15.10 -3.70 20.89
C GLN A 147 15.32 -2.64 21.97
N LEU A 148 15.46 -3.06 23.22
CA LEU A 148 15.68 -2.16 24.35
C LEU A 148 16.97 -2.52 25.05
N VAL A 149 17.85 -1.54 25.21
CA VAL A 149 19.03 -1.63 26.09
C VAL A 149 18.68 -0.93 27.39
N ILE A 150 18.52 -1.69 28.47
CA ILE A 150 18.09 -1.14 29.76
C ILE A 150 19.29 -1.01 30.70
N ILE A 151 19.55 0.23 31.14
CA ILE A 151 20.65 0.61 32.04
C ILE A 151 20.12 1.42 33.22
N GLY A 152 20.86 1.52 34.32
CA GLY A 152 20.48 2.39 35.43
C GLY A 152 20.72 1.82 36.82
N GLN A 153 19.97 2.31 37.81
CA GLN A 153 20.13 1.91 39.20
C GLN A 153 19.05 0.95 39.72
N LEU A 154 19.41 0.22 40.78
CA LEU A 154 18.65 -0.87 41.39
C LEU A 154 18.37 -2.00 40.39
N THR A 155 19.42 -2.74 40.07
CA THR A 155 19.42 -3.89 39.15
C THR A 155 18.33 -4.91 39.50
N ASP A 156 18.10 -5.14 40.79
CA ASP A 156 17.13 -6.06 41.37
C ASP A 156 15.74 -5.44 41.59
N GLN A 157 15.53 -4.17 41.22
CA GLN A 157 14.24 -3.48 41.38
C GLN A 157 13.78 -2.83 40.07
N CYS A 158 13.99 -1.53 39.88
CA CYS A 158 13.46 -0.78 38.75
C CYS A 158 13.93 -1.34 37.40
N VAL A 159 15.21 -1.73 37.32
CA VAL A 159 15.78 -2.37 36.11
C VAL A 159 15.11 -3.72 35.85
N GLU A 160 15.07 -4.62 36.83
CA GLU A 160 14.43 -5.93 36.67
C GLU A 160 12.95 -5.85 36.33
N SER A 161 12.22 -4.92 36.95
CA SER A 161 10.80 -4.71 36.68
C SER A 161 10.58 -4.24 35.24
N ALA A 162 11.36 -3.26 34.77
CA ALA A 162 11.26 -2.76 33.40
C ALA A 162 11.63 -3.83 32.36
N VAL A 163 12.63 -4.67 32.65
CA VAL A 163 13.06 -5.77 31.77
C VAL A 163 11.96 -6.82 31.61
N ARG A 164 11.28 -7.21 32.68
CA ARG A 164 10.19 -8.19 32.63
C ARG A 164 9.01 -7.66 31.83
N ASP A 165 8.56 -6.45 32.14
CA ASP A 165 7.42 -5.84 31.45
C ASP A 165 7.73 -5.61 29.97
N ALA A 166 8.95 -5.17 29.63
CA ALA A 166 9.39 -5.02 28.26
C ALA A 166 9.37 -6.37 27.50
N ALA A 167 9.84 -7.46 28.13
CA ALA A 167 9.81 -8.78 27.53
C ALA A 167 8.37 -9.26 27.29
N ASP A 168 7.47 -9.04 28.24
CA ASP A 168 6.04 -9.42 28.13
C ASP A 168 5.31 -8.60 27.06
N LEU A 169 5.71 -7.34 26.86
CA LEU A 169 5.22 -6.49 25.77
C LEU A 169 5.82 -6.85 24.40
N GLY A 170 6.79 -7.75 24.35
CA GLY A 170 7.37 -8.31 23.13
C GLY A 170 8.64 -7.63 22.63
N TYR A 171 9.29 -6.77 23.44
CA TYR A 171 10.58 -6.17 23.10
C TYR A 171 11.73 -7.17 23.28
N LEU A 172 12.76 -7.04 22.45
CA LEU A 172 14.01 -7.74 22.64
C LEU A 172 14.92 -6.96 23.59
N VAL A 173 15.06 -7.47 24.82
CA VAL A 173 15.75 -6.74 25.88
C VAL A 173 17.20 -7.19 26.02
N THR A 174 18.11 -6.22 26.10
CA THR A 174 19.54 -6.41 26.39
C THR A 174 19.91 -5.58 27.63
N VAL A 175 20.67 -6.17 28.55
CA VAL A 175 21.11 -5.52 29.79
C VAL A 175 22.63 -5.61 29.88
N PRO A 176 23.35 -4.50 29.68
CA PRO A 176 24.78 -4.42 29.94
C PRO A 176 25.03 -4.41 31.45
N GLN A 177 25.54 -5.52 31.98
CA GLN A 177 25.63 -5.74 33.43
C GLN A 177 26.52 -4.71 34.15
N ASP A 178 27.54 -4.18 33.48
CA ASP A 178 28.49 -3.19 33.98
C ASP A 178 27.98 -1.74 33.88
N ALA A 179 26.81 -1.52 33.26
CA ALA A 179 26.08 -0.24 33.27
C ALA A 179 24.80 -0.31 34.13
N CYS A 180 24.72 -1.29 35.04
CA CYS A 180 23.64 -1.43 36.02
C CYS A 180 24.21 -1.52 37.44
N VAL A 181 23.52 -0.97 38.43
CA VAL A 181 24.00 -0.99 39.84
C VAL A 181 22.92 -1.39 40.84
N ALA A 182 23.31 -1.96 41.98
CA ALA A 182 22.40 -2.27 43.10
C ALA A 182 23.06 -1.93 44.44
N LYS A 183 22.32 -2.02 45.56
CA LYS A 183 22.80 -1.63 46.89
C LYS A 183 23.93 -2.55 47.41
N SER A 184 23.94 -3.81 46.99
CA SER A 184 24.96 -4.80 47.30
C SER A 184 25.29 -5.68 46.09
N GLU A 185 26.45 -6.36 46.14
CA GLU A 185 26.87 -7.29 45.10
C GLU A 185 25.93 -8.49 44.96
N ASP A 186 25.37 -8.95 46.09
CA ASP A 186 24.44 -10.07 46.14
C ASP A 186 23.11 -9.72 45.46
N GLU A 187 22.55 -8.53 45.74
CA GLU A 187 21.35 -8.03 45.07
C GLU A 187 21.58 -7.84 43.57
N HIS A 188 22.72 -7.24 43.18
CA HIS A 188 23.06 -7.09 41.77
C HIS A 188 23.11 -8.44 41.04
N LYS A 189 23.78 -9.44 41.62
CA LYS A 189 23.84 -10.80 41.07
C LYS A 189 22.49 -11.48 41.02
N LYS A 190 21.64 -11.30 42.03
CA LYS A 190 20.27 -11.84 42.07
C LYS A 190 19.39 -11.25 40.98
N GLY A 191 19.41 -9.93 40.79
CA GLY A 191 18.67 -9.26 39.73
C GLY A 191 19.10 -9.74 38.33
N LEU A 192 20.41 -9.76 38.07
CA LEU A 192 20.94 -10.29 36.81
C LEU A 192 20.55 -11.76 36.59
N HIS A 193 20.55 -12.57 37.65
CA HIS A 193 20.12 -13.97 37.57
C HIS A 193 18.62 -14.09 37.24
N GLY A 194 17.77 -13.30 37.91
CA GLY A 194 16.32 -13.27 37.70
C GLY A 194 15.91 -12.89 36.28
N MET A 195 16.70 -12.03 35.63
CA MET A 195 16.44 -11.53 34.27
C MET A 195 16.97 -12.40 33.13
N ARG A 196 17.80 -13.42 33.37
CA ARG A 196 18.41 -14.25 32.28
C ARG A 196 17.37 -14.93 31.38
N GLY A 197 16.19 -15.19 31.93
CA GLY A 197 15.05 -15.75 31.20
C GLY A 197 14.36 -14.77 30.25
N PHE A 198 14.63 -13.46 30.37
CA PHE A 198 13.87 -12.37 29.75
C PHE A 198 14.74 -11.39 28.95
N ALA A 199 16.03 -11.28 29.25
CA ALA A 199 16.97 -10.41 28.55
C ALA A 199 18.30 -11.09 28.19
N ASN A 200 19.02 -10.53 27.21
CA ASN A 200 20.42 -10.86 26.96
C ASN A 200 21.31 -10.07 27.94
N ILE A 201 22.04 -10.77 28.81
CA ILE A 201 22.95 -10.15 29.79
C ILE A 201 24.37 -10.14 29.20
N VAL A 202 24.91 -8.95 28.95
CA VAL A 202 26.17 -8.75 28.19
C VAL A 202 27.04 -7.68 28.85
N SER A 203 28.21 -7.39 28.28
CA SER A 203 29.01 -6.23 28.66
C SER A 203 28.60 -4.97 27.86
N THR A 204 28.95 -3.79 28.39
CA THR A 204 28.82 -2.52 27.66
C THR A 204 29.61 -2.54 26.36
N GLU A 205 30.79 -3.18 26.33
CA GLU A 205 31.60 -3.31 25.12
C GLU A 205 30.89 -4.13 24.04
N ASP A 206 30.16 -5.19 24.39
CA ASP A 206 29.39 -6.00 23.44
C ASP A 206 28.24 -5.18 22.83
N VAL A 207 27.52 -4.41 23.66
CA VAL A 207 26.43 -3.52 23.19
C VAL A 207 26.96 -2.47 22.21
N ILE A 208 28.09 -1.84 22.55
CA ILE A 208 28.75 -0.85 21.68
C ILE A 208 29.22 -1.52 20.39
N SER A 209 29.82 -2.71 20.50
CA SER A 209 30.24 -3.49 19.34
C SER A 209 29.06 -3.75 18.41
N ASP A 210 27.92 -4.21 18.93
CA ASP A 210 26.71 -4.47 18.11
C ASP A 210 26.17 -3.20 17.46
N LEU A 211 26.03 -2.11 18.23
CA LEU A 211 25.55 -0.82 17.71
C LEU A 211 26.48 -0.25 16.62
N LEU A 212 27.78 -0.55 16.68
CA LEU A 212 28.77 -0.10 15.69
C LEU A 212 29.01 -1.12 14.56
N ALA A 213 28.70 -2.41 14.76
CA ALA A 213 29.00 -3.51 13.83
C ALA A 213 28.25 -3.41 12.49
N PHE A 214 27.20 -2.59 12.42
CA PHE A 214 26.51 -2.28 11.17
C PHE A 214 27.38 -1.49 10.16
N ARG A 215 28.58 -1.03 10.56
CA ARG A 215 29.58 -0.48 9.64
C ARG A 215 30.52 -1.53 8.99
N SER A 216 30.56 -2.78 9.45
CA SER A 216 31.67 -3.69 9.09
C SER A 216 31.29 -5.08 8.58
N SER A 217 30.00 -5.44 8.46
CA SER A 217 29.62 -6.82 8.11
C SER A 217 28.69 -6.99 6.89
N ILE A 218 28.55 -5.96 6.03
CA ILE A 218 28.02 -6.11 4.66
C ILE A 218 29.00 -5.46 3.67
N MET A 219 30.18 -6.04 3.47
CA MET A 219 31.06 -5.85 2.30
C MET A 219 32.16 -6.94 2.34
N PRO A 220 32.17 -7.93 1.44
CA PRO A 220 33.42 -8.53 0.99
C PRO A 220 33.76 -8.01 -0.40
N VAL A 221 34.84 -7.22 -0.47
CA VAL A 221 35.74 -7.09 -1.62
C VAL A 221 35.05 -6.83 -2.98
N LEU A 222 34.59 -5.60 -3.16
CA LEU A 222 34.62 -4.94 -4.47
C LEU A 222 35.18 -3.53 -4.28
N ASN A 223 36.19 -3.22 -5.08
CA ASN A 223 37.06 -2.04 -5.02
C ASN A 223 36.32 -0.69 -4.92
N ASP A 224 37.09 0.27 -4.40
CA ASP A 224 36.82 1.68 -4.03
C ASP A 224 36.14 2.62 -5.06
N ASP A 225 35.40 2.11 -6.06
CA ASP A 225 34.72 2.96 -7.06
C ASP A 225 33.22 3.18 -6.81
N VAL A 226 32.63 2.54 -5.79
CA VAL A 226 31.16 2.55 -5.59
C VAL A 226 30.69 3.27 -4.31
N ALA A 227 31.57 3.46 -3.32
CA ALA A 227 31.20 4.03 -2.01
C ALA A 227 30.85 5.53 -2.00
N ASN A 228 30.98 6.23 -3.13
CA ASN A 228 30.58 7.63 -3.29
C ASN A 228 29.11 7.84 -3.71
N LYS A 229 28.21 6.84 -3.66
CA LYS A 229 26.87 6.96 -4.26
C LYS A 229 25.62 6.76 -3.39
N VAL A 230 25.70 6.38 -2.11
CA VAL A 230 24.48 6.19 -1.28
C VAL A 230 24.59 6.81 0.11
N ALA A 231 24.81 8.12 0.14
CA ALA A 231 24.32 8.98 1.22
C ALA A 231 23.24 9.85 0.59
N THR A 232 21.96 9.58 0.86
CA THR A 232 20.91 10.44 0.33
C THR A 232 19.63 10.44 1.18
N SER A 233 19.51 11.46 2.02
CA SER A 233 18.37 12.40 2.06
C SER A 233 18.13 13.05 0.67
N GLY A 234 18.14 12.21 -0.36
CA GLY A 234 18.31 12.58 -1.74
C GLY A 234 18.01 11.42 -2.68
N THR A 235 17.33 10.35 -2.26
CA THR A 235 16.80 9.30 -3.14
C THR A 235 15.51 9.79 -3.79
N LEU A 236 14.64 10.50 -3.06
CA LEU A 236 13.60 11.34 -3.66
C LEU A 236 14.22 12.47 -4.49
N SER A 237 15.22 13.19 -3.99
CA SER A 237 15.90 14.24 -4.79
C SER A 237 16.72 13.69 -5.98
N ALA A 238 17.18 12.43 -5.95
CA ALA A 238 17.83 11.72 -7.05
C ALA A 238 16.81 11.17 -8.04
N ALA A 239 15.63 10.72 -7.61
CA ALA A 239 14.50 10.44 -8.49
C ALA A 239 14.02 11.73 -9.16
N THR A 240 13.87 12.83 -8.44
CA THR A 240 13.55 14.16 -9.00
C THR A 240 14.66 14.67 -9.94
N LYS A 241 15.94 14.43 -9.65
CA LYS A 241 17.06 14.71 -10.58
C LYS A 241 17.07 13.78 -11.79
N LYS A 242 16.75 12.49 -11.65
CA LYS A 242 16.58 11.53 -12.75
C LYS A 242 15.39 11.90 -13.62
N ILE A 243 14.28 12.38 -13.06
CA ILE A 243 13.12 12.92 -13.79
C ILE A 243 13.54 14.14 -14.64
N LYS A 244 14.35 15.06 -14.09
CA LYS A 244 14.93 16.18 -14.85
C LYS A 244 15.91 15.73 -15.96
N ALA A 245 16.62 14.62 -15.77
CA ALA A 245 17.50 14.03 -16.79
C ALA A 245 16.74 13.19 -17.84
N ALA A 246 15.64 12.54 -17.45
CA ALA A 246 14.77 11.69 -18.29
C ALA A 246 13.91 12.51 -19.28
N LYS A 247 13.96 13.84 -19.22
CA LYS A 247 13.52 14.75 -20.30
C LYS A 247 14.17 14.47 -21.66
N THR A 248 15.09 13.51 -21.75
CA THR A 248 15.75 13.06 -22.97
C THR A 248 15.13 11.82 -23.63
N ALA A 249 14.10 11.18 -23.05
CA ALA A 249 13.33 10.18 -23.78
C ALA A 249 12.44 10.92 -24.80
N ALA A 250 12.67 10.71 -26.09
CA ALA A 250 12.07 11.45 -27.21
C ALA A 250 10.53 11.52 -27.20
N ASN A 251 9.87 10.68 -26.39
CA ASN A 251 8.42 10.53 -26.34
C ASN A 251 7.78 11.19 -25.12
N THR A 252 8.53 11.50 -24.06
CA THR A 252 7.98 12.04 -22.82
C THR A 252 7.35 13.42 -23.03
N GLU A 253 8.04 14.31 -23.75
CA GLU A 253 7.48 15.63 -24.07
C GLU A 253 6.28 15.52 -25.02
N GLU A 254 6.28 14.55 -25.94
CA GLU A 254 5.16 14.30 -26.85
C GLU A 254 3.91 13.80 -26.10
N ILE A 255 4.06 12.82 -25.20
CA ILE A 255 2.97 12.29 -24.36
C ILE A 255 2.40 13.38 -23.45
N LEU A 256 3.27 14.16 -22.79
CA LEU A 256 2.87 15.22 -21.86
C LEU A 256 2.29 16.45 -22.56
N SER A 257 2.61 16.69 -23.84
CA SER A 257 2.12 17.84 -24.62
C SER A 257 0.80 17.61 -25.35
N ILE A 258 0.27 16.37 -25.37
CA ILE A 258 -1.05 16.07 -25.95
C ILE A 258 -2.13 16.86 -25.20
N LYS A 259 -2.68 17.88 -25.88
CA LYS A 259 -3.79 18.68 -25.37
C LYS A 259 -5.07 17.84 -25.29
N GLU A 260 -5.84 18.05 -24.23
CA GLU A 260 -7.21 17.56 -24.16
C GLU A 260 -8.11 18.42 -25.05
N GLU A 261 -8.37 17.96 -26.27
CA GLU A 261 -9.57 18.36 -27.00
C GLU A 261 -10.72 17.40 -26.69
N SER A 262 -11.95 17.93 -26.67
CA SER A 262 -13.19 17.14 -26.58
C SER A 262 -13.20 16.07 -27.67
N SER A 263 -13.66 14.88 -27.31
CA SER A 263 -13.56 13.64 -28.10
C SER A 263 -13.88 13.79 -29.59
N VAL A 264 -12.96 13.35 -30.45
CA VAL A 264 -13.22 13.07 -31.87
C VAL A 264 -13.00 11.58 -32.09
N PHE A 265 -14.00 10.76 -31.75
CA PHE A 265 -14.08 9.37 -32.22
C PHE A 265 -15.41 9.20 -32.97
N PRO A 266 -15.44 8.43 -34.07
CA PRO A 266 -16.67 8.20 -34.81
C PRO A 266 -17.63 7.34 -33.99
N ALA A 267 -18.71 7.98 -33.55
CA ALA A 267 -19.83 7.41 -32.79
C ALA A 267 -20.43 6.17 -33.47
N THR A 268 -20.54 5.06 -32.74
CA THR A 268 -21.42 3.93 -33.12
C THR A 268 -22.51 3.63 -32.10
N ARG A 269 -22.70 4.49 -31.10
CA ARG A 269 -23.92 4.53 -30.27
C ARG A 269 -24.11 5.95 -29.75
N TRP A 270 -25.37 6.39 -29.70
CA TRP A 270 -25.85 7.74 -29.36
C TRP A 270 -24.90 8.56 -28.49
N GLU A 271 -24.40 9.66 -29.03
CA GLU A 271 -23.75 10.72 -28.27
C GLU A 271 -24.82 11.76 -27.88
N PRO A 272 -24.86 12.21 -26.61
CA PRO A 272 -25.72 13.33 -26.25
C PRO A 272 -25.32 14.56 -27.09
N PRO A 273 -26.28 15.38 -27.57
CA PRO A 273 -25.97 16.55 -28.38
C PRO A 273 -25.01 17.50 -27.63
N PRO A 274 -24.16 18.26 -28.35
CA PRO A 274 -23.27 19.25 -27.74
C PRO A 274 -24.07 20.16 -26.81
N LEU A 275 -23.64 20.25 -25.56
CA LEU A 275 -24.42 20.89 -24.52
C LEU A 275 -24.56 22.40 -24.69
N GLU A 276 -23.81 23.04 -25.59
CA GLU A 276 -23.69 24.50 -25.76
C GLU A 276 -25.01 25.31 -25.87
N SER A 277 -26.16 24.66 -26.00
CA SER A 277 -27.49 25.29 -25.91
C SER A 277 -28.16 25.09 -24.54
N SER A 278 -28.84 26.13 -24.04
CA SER A 278 -29.65 26.06 -22.81
C SER A 278 -30.69 24.93 -22.82
N GLY A 279 -31.11 24.48 -24.00
CA GLY A 279 -32.04 23.35 -24.17
C GLY A 279 -31.45 21.99 -23.78
N ALA A 280 -30.15 21.77 -23.98
CA ALA A 280 -29.52 20.50 -23.64
C ALA A 280 -29.38 20.29 -22.12
N VAL A 281 -29.05 21.35 -21.37
CA VAL A 281 -29.03 21.33 -19.90
C VAL A 281 -30.42 21.07 -19.34
N GLN A 282 -31.44 21.72 -19.92
CA GLN A 282 -32.83 21.53 -19.51
C GLN A 282 -33.32 20.10 -19.80
N ALA A 283 -32.96 19.54 -20.95
CA ALA A 283 -33.26 18.16 -21.31
C ALA A 283 -32.60 17.16 -20.35
N LEU A 284 -31.32 17.38 -20.02
CA LEU A 284 -30.58 16.56 -19.05
C LEU A 284 -31.23 16.64 -17.66
N TYR A 285 -31.57 17.84 -17.19
CA TYR A 285 -32.27 18.04 -15.92
C TYR A 285 -33.60 17.28 -15.90
N HIS A 286 -34.42 17.40 -16.95
CA HIS A 286 -35.71 16.71 -17.01
C HIS A 286 -35.57 15.19 -17.09
N ALA A 287 -34.60 14.68 -17.87
CA ALA A 287 -34.34 13.25 -17.98
C ALA A 287 -33.91 12.66 -16.62
N LEU A 288 -32.95 13.30 -15.94
CA LEU A 288 -32.50 12.87 -14.61
C LEU A 288 -33.60 13.02 -13.55
N SER A 289 -34.36 14.11 -13.58
CA SER A 289 -35.48 14.32 -12.66
C SER A 289 -36.58 13.28 -12.88
N ALA A 290 -36.88 12.92 -14.13
CA ALA A 290 -37.86 11.88 -14.47
C ALA A 290 -37.37 10.49 -14.04
N ALA A 291 -36.06 10.25 -14.07
CA ALA A 291 -35.42 9.06 -13.52
C ALA A 291 -35.35 9.04 -11.97
N GLY A 292 -35.87 10.06 -11.28
CA GLY A 292 -35.89 10.14 -9.82
C GLY A 292 -34.59 10.65 -9.18
N VAL A 293 -33.63 11.12 -9.99
CA VAL A 293 -32.35 11.64 -9.51
C VAL A 293 -32.55 12.94 -8.75
N LYS A 294 -31.93 13.03 -7.57
CA LYS A 294 -31.87 14.24 -6.73
C LYS A 294 -30.47 14.83 -6.66
N TYR A 295 -29.45 14.00 -6.85
CA TYR A 295 -28.05 14.39 -6.74
C TYR A 295 -27.21 13.84 -7.90
N ILE A 296 -26.27 14.63 -8.41
CA ILE A 296 -25.21 14.20 -9.32
C ILE A 296 -23.92 14.12 -8.50
N ARG A 297 -23.42 12.90 -8.30
CA ARG A 297 -22.13 12.60 -7.70
C ARG A 297 -21.04 12.83 -8.73
N MET A 298 -20.22 13.84 -8.50
CA MET A 298 -19.09 14.16 -9.34
C MET A 298 -17.85 13.51 -8.75
N CYS A 299 -17.28 12.55 -9.48
CA CYS A 299 -16.32 11.58 -8.97
C CYS A 299 -14.97 11.62 -9.70
N ALA A 300 -13.90 11.37 -8.97
CA ALA A 300 -12.58 11.06 -9.49
C ALA A 300 -11.94 9.96 -8.62
N LEU A 301 -11.08 9.13 -9.20
CA LEU A 301 -10.24 8.23 -8.42
C LEU A 301 -8.97 8.95 -7.99
N ASP A 302 -8.58 8.80 -6.73
CA ASP A 302 -7.25 9.15 -6.27
C ASP A 302 -6.21 8.08 -6.70
N ILE A 303 -4.93 8.38 -6.53
CA ILE A 303 -3.82 7.48 -6.92
C ILE A 303 -3.85 6.11 -6.23
N SER A 304 -4.56 5.99 -5.11
CA SER A 304 -4.69 4.76 -4.31
C SER A 304 -6.03 4.05 -4.52
N ASN A 305 -6.71 4.35 -5.63
CA ASN A 305 -7.96 3.70 -6.07
C ASN A 305 -9.19 3.97 -5.18
N ALA A 306 -9.21 5.09 -4.45
CA ALA A 306 -10.42 5.53 -3.73
C ALA A 306 -11.23 6.53 -4.56
N THR A 307 -12.54 6.30 -4.66
CA THR A 307 -13.48 7.24 -5.31
C THR A 307 -13.71 8.46 -4.43
N ARG A 308 -13.13 9.60 -4.83
CA ARG A 308 -13.37 10.91 -4.23
C ARG A 308 -14.55 11.57 -4.92
N CYS A 309 -15.57 11.95 -4.15
CA CYS A 309 -16.85 12.40 -4.69
C CYS A 309 -17.41 13.60 -3.92
N LYS A 310 -18.06 14.52 -4.64
CA LYS A 310 -18.99 15.52 -4.08
C LYS A 310 -20.34 15.44 -4.79
N ALA A 311 -21.43 15.48 -4.02
CA ALA A 311 -22.78 15.42 -4.55
C ALA A 311 -23.35 16.81 -4.79
N VAL A 312 -23.79 17.07 -6.02
CA VAL A 312 -24.43 18.32 -6.45
C VAL A 312 -25.94 18.10 -6.52
N PRO A 313 -26.79 18.92 -5.86
CA PRO A 313 -28.24 18.84 -6.03
C PRO A 313 -28.64 19.08 -7.49
N LEU A 314 -29.55 18.27 -8.03
CA LEU A 314 -29.93 18.31 -9.45
C LEU A 314 -30.41 19.70 -9.89
N GLN A 315 -31.10 20.44 -9.01
CA GLN A 315 -31.58 21.80 -9.27
C GLN A 315 -30.46 22.80 -9.59
N ARG A 316 -29.22 22.53 -9.14
CA ARG A 316 -28.08 23.40 -9.40
C ARG A 316 -27.70 23.45 -10.89
N LEU A 317 -28.12 22.47 -11.70
CA LEU A 317 -28.00 22.51 -13.17
C LEU A 317 -28.71 23.73 -13.78
N LEU A 318 -29.88 24.09 -13.24
CA LEU A 318 -30.70 25.17 -13.79
C LEU A 318 -30.18 26.57 -13.43
N GLN A 319 -29.32 26.68 -12.42
CA GLN A 319 -28.85 27.98 -11.90
C GLN A 319 -27.70 28.57 -12.74
N GLN A 320 -27.05 27.78 -13.60
CA GLN A 320 -25.99 28.26 -14.49
C GLN A 320 -26.50 28.45 -15.92
N HIS A 321 -27.13 29.60 -16.19
CA HIS A 321 -27.62 29.96 -17.53
C HIS A 321 -26.53 30.27 -18.58
N LYS A 322 -25.23 30.11 -18.25
CA LYS A 322 -24.11 30.62 -19.07
C LYS A 322 -23.07 29.57 -19.52
N SER A 323 -23.06 28.38 -18.94
CA SER A 323 -22.17 27.28 -19.34
C SER A 323 -22.97 25.99 -19.26
N ALA A 324 -22.98 25.23 -20.34
CA ALA A 324 -23.76 24.02 -20.40
C ALA A 324 -22.98 22.76 -20.01
N ASN A 325 -21.68 22.91 -19.77
CA ASN A 325 -20.90 21.85 -19.16
C ASN A 325 -21.10 21.89 -17.65
N LEU A 326 -21.16 20.70 -17.03
CA LEU A 326 -21.13 20.48 -15.59
C LEU A 326 -19.76 20.89 -14.97
N ASP A 327 -19.02 21.77 -15.62
CA ASP A 327 -17.66 22.18 -15.27
C ASP A 327 -17.68 23.12 -14.05
N ASN A 328 -16.66 22.98 -13.20
CA ASN A 328 -16.45 23.81 -12.01
C ASN A 328 -17.59 23.79 -10.99
N PHE A 329 -18.45 22.77 -11.01
CA PHE A 329 -19.48 22.60 -9.99
C PHE A 329 -18.88 22.24 -8.63
N VAL A 330 -17.83 21.44 -8.67
CA VAL A 330 -17.09 20.96 -7.50
C VAL A 330 -15.60 21.05 -7.76
N SER A 331 -14.85 21.22 -6.68
CA SER A 331 -13.40 21.00 -6.66
C SER A 331 -13.06 20.02 -5.55
N ILE A 332 -11.98 19.28 -5.71
CA ILE A 332 -11.46 18.34 -4.70
C ILE A 332 -10.13 18.89 -4.20
N ALA A 333 -9.83 18.78 -2.90
CA ALA A 333 -8.53 19.18 -2.39
C ALA A 333 -7.45 18.36 -3.09
N GLU A 334 -6.41 19.02 -3.60
CA GLU A 334 -5.38 18.39 -4.41
C GLU A 334 -4.68 17.25 -3.65
N VAL A 335 -4.37 17.50 -2.37
CA VAL A 335 -3.81 16.49 -1.47
C VAL A 335 -4.69 15.23 -1.35
N SER A 336 -6.01 15.34 -1.54
CA SER A 336 -6.90 14.17 -1.49
C SER A 336 -6.82 13.28 -2.73
N ILE A 337 -6.20 13.75 -3.81
CA ILE A 337 -6.04 12.99 -5.06
C ILE A 337 -4.68 12.27 -5.11
N GLY A 338 -3.63 12.85 -4.53
CA GLY A 338 -2.26 12.33 -4.66
C GLY A 338 -1.44 12.29 -3.38
N GLY A 339 -1.95 12.82 -2.26
CA GLY A 339 -1.13 13.13 -1.09
C GLY A 339 -1.64 12.53 0.21
N ILE A 340 -2.63 11.64 0.16
CA ILE A 340 -3.15 10.93 1.34
C ILE A 340 -3.07 9.40 1.13
N PRO A 341 -2.68 8.63 2.16
CA PRO A 341 -2.60 7.17 2.06
C PRO A 341 -3.96 6.50 2.29
N THR A 342 -4.08 5.22 1.91
CA THR A 342 -5.32 4.44 2.10
C THR A 342 -5.77 4.25 3.56
N TYR A 343 -4.89 4.44 4.54
CA TYR A 343 -5.15 4.16 5.96
C TYR A 343 -5.56 5.40 6.78
N ALA A 344 -5.35 6.63 6.29
CA ALA A 344 -5.69 7.85 7.01
C ALA A 344 -5.80 9.07 6.08
N ASP A 345 -6.67 10.03 6.41
CA ASP A 345 -6.75 11.33 5.73
C ASP A 345 -5.67 12.30 6.26
N VAL A 346 -4.39 11.92 6.14
CA VAL A 346 -3.23 12.71 6.59
C VAL A 346 -2.31 13.01 5.41
N PRO A 347 -1.94 14.28 5.15
CA PRO A 347 -0.98 14.63 4.11
C PRO A 347 0.36 13.93 4.29
N VAL A 348 0.85 13.28 3.23
CA VAL A 348 2.18 12.66 3.20
C VAL A 348 3.22 13.74 2.90
N PRO A 349 4.20 14.01 3.79
CA PRO A 349 5.13 15.13 3.65
C PRO A 349 5.90 15.18 2.32
N ASP A 350 6.37 14.04 1.83
CA ASP A 350 7.21 13.95 0.62
C ASP A 350 6.40 14.00 -0.69
N SER A 351 5.06 14.10 -0.62
CA SER A 351 4.21 14.16 -1.82
C SER A 351 4.29 15.51 -2.55
N ASN A 352 4.84 16.54 -1.91
CA ASN A 352 4.79 17.95 -2.35
C ASN A 352 3.37 18.52 -2.49
N LEU A 353 2.35 17.83 -1.96
CA LEU A 353 0.96 18.29 -1.99
C LEU A 353 0.54 18.80 -0.62
N SER A 354 -0.37 19.79 -0.63
CA SER A 354 -0.94 20.35 0.59
C SER A 354 -2.44 20.59 0.43
N ALA A 355 -3.13 20.81 1.55
CA ALA A 355 -4.55 21.15 1.55
C ALA A 355 -4.85 22.57 1.01
N ALA A 356 -3.82 23.34 0.63
CA ALA A 356 -3.97 24.72 0.18
C ALA A 356 -4.54 24.85 -1.25
N ARG A 357 -4.36 23.82 -2.09
CA ARG A 357 -4.84 23.80 -3.49
C ARG A 357 -6.06 22.90 -3.64
N VAL A 358 -6.90 23.26 -4.59
CA VAL A 358 -8.03 22.44 -5.03
C VAL A 358 -7.97 22.25 -6.55
N LEU A 359 -8.47 21.11 -7.01
CA LEU A 359 -8.59 20.77 -8.42
C LEU A 359 -10.06 20.81 -8.81
N PRO A 360 -10.51 21.77 -9.64
CA PRO A 360 -11.84 21.72 -10.21
C PRO A 360 -12.07 20.45 -11.03
N LEU A 361 -13.24 19.85 -10.88
CA LEU A 361 -13.63 18.65 -11.61
C LEU A 361 -14.54 19.04 -12.78
N HIS A 362 -14.13 18.66 -13.99
CA HIS A 362 -14.86 18.85 -15.23
C HIS A 362 -15.53 17.52 -15.60
N ALA A 363 -16.85 17.50 -15.63
CA ALA A 363 -17.61 16.27 -15.80
C ALA A 363 -17.56 15.76 -17.24
N ASP A 364 -17.29 14.47 -17.41
CA ASP A 364 -17.37 13.77 -18.68
C ASP A 364 -18.70 13.01 -18.75
N LEU A 365 -19.68 13.57 -19.46
CA LEU A 365 -21.03 13.01 -19.49
C LEU A 365 -21.14 11.65 -20.19
N SER A 366 -20.13 11.24 -20.96
CA SER A 366 -20.08 9.88 -21.49
C SER A 366 -20.00 8.82 -20.37
N SER A 367 -19.50 9.23 -19.20
CA SER A 367 -19.45 8.42 -17.98
C SER A 367 -20.69 8.55 -17.09
N LEU A 368 -21.62 9.49 -17.37
CA LEU A 368 -22.79 9.70 -16.52
C LEU A 368 -23.69 8.46 -16.50
N ARG A 369 -23.98 7.95 -15.30
CA ARG A 369 -24.90 6.83 -15.06
C ARG A 369 -25.81 7.10 -13.86
N VAL A 370 -27.08 6.69 -13.95
CA VAL A 370 -27.98 6.65 -12.78
C VAL A 370 -27.62 5.40 -11.98
N LEU A 371 -27.44 5.52 -10.67
CA LEU A 371 -26.98 4.41 -9.82
C LEU A 371 -28.18 3.55 -9.37
N PRO A 372 -28.31 2.27 -9.80
CA PRO A 372 -29.44 1.44 -9.41
C PRO A 372 -29.50 1.17 -7.90
N HIS A 373 -28.34 0.97 -7.26
CA HIS A 373 -28.22 0.81 -5.80
C HIS A 373 -28.51 2.08 -4.99
N SER A 374 -28.54 3.25 -5.65
CA SER A 374 -28.83 4.53 -5.01
C SER A 374 -29.64 5.41 -5.97
N PRO A 375 -30.92 5.07 -6.23
CA PRO A 375 -31.68 5.56 -7.39
C PRO A 375 -31.94 7.08 -7.36
N THR A 376 -31.78 7.72 -6.20
CA THR A 376 -31.82 9.19 -6.09
C THR A 376 -30.50 9.87 -6.48
N SER A 377 -29.50 9.13 -6.95
CA SER A 377 -28.18 9.62 -7.33
C SER A 377 -27.82 9.16 -8.74
N ALA A 378 -27.24 10.08 -9.52
CA ALA A 378 -26.41 9.75 -10.67
C ALA A 378 -24.94 9.93 -10.31
N CYS A 379 -24.04 9.24 -10.99
CA CYS A 379 -22.60 9.35 -10.87
C CYS A 379 -22.01 9.78 -12.21
N VAL A 380 -21.03 10.67 -12.19
CA VAL A 380 -20.27 11.11 -13.36
C VAL A 380 -18.80 11.23 -12.98
N PHE A 381 -17.94 10.61 -13.77
CA PHE A 381 -16.50 10.80 -13.70
C PHE A 381 -16.07 12.01 -14.52
N GLY A 382 -14.90 12.56 -14.20
CA GLY A 382 -14.40 13.77 -14.85
C GLY A 382 -12.89 13.85 -14.90
N SER A 383 -12.41 14.89 -15.57
CA SER A 383 -11.02 15.33 -15.51
C SER A 383 -10.84 16.32 -14.35
N LEU A 384 -9.67 16.28 -13.73
CA LEU A 384 -9.27 17.24 -12.70
C LEU A 384 -8.39 18.30 -13.34
N HIS A 385 -8.65 19.56 -13.02
CA HIS A 385 -7.95 20.70 -13.61
C HIS A 385 -7.21 21.49 -12.53
N ASP A 386 -6.14 22.18 -12.92
CA ASP A 386 -5.50 23.18 -12.09
C ASP A 386 -6.39 24.43 -12.03
N GLN A 387 -6.64 24.94 -10.83
CA GLN A 387 -7.60 26.03 -10.62
C GLN A 387 -7.16 27.36 -11.27
N VAL A 388 -5.84 27.57 -11.42
CA VAL A 388 -5.28 28.86 -11.89
C VAL A 388 -5.13 28.87 -13.40
N THR A 389 -4.57 27.80 -13.95
CA THR A 389 -4.25 27.68 -15.38
C THR A 389 -5.40 27.08 -16.18
N GLY A 390 -6.33 26.36 -15.53
CA GLY A 390 -7.41 25.61 -16.18
C GLY A 390 -6.93 24.36 -16.93
N ASN A 391 -5.63 24.11 -16.97
CA ASN A 391 -5.06 22.92 -17.60
C ASN A 391 -5.41 21.67 -16.80
N VAL A 392 -5.39 20.53 -17.47
CA VAL A 392 -5.58 19.23 -16.81
C VAL A 392 -4.46 19.00 -15.81
N SER A 393 -4.82 18.64 -14.59
CA SER A 393 -3.87 18.32 -13.54
C SER A 393 -3.09 17.05 -13.91
N PRO A 394 -1.75 17.04 -13.74
CA PRO A 394 -0.94 15.84 -13.88
C PRO A 394 -1.41 14.68 -12.97
N LEU A 395 -2.05 15.00 -11.83
CA LEU A 395 -2.59 14.02 -10.88
C LEU A 395 -3.85 13.30 -11.38
N CYS A 396 -4.45 13.73 -12.49
CA CYS A 396 -5.67 13.12 -13.01
C CYS A 396 -5.37 11.80 -13.74
N CYS A 397 -5.45 10.66 -13.04
CA CYS A 397 -5.21 9.33 -13.60
C CYS A 397 -6.16 8.98 -14.77
N ARG A 398 -7.43 9.42 -14.71
CA ARG A 398 -8.39 9.21 -15.80
C ARG A 398 -7.97 9.93 -17.09
N SER A 399 -7.49 11.16 -16.98
CA SER A 399 -6.90 11.90 -18.10
C SER A 399 -5.56 11.32 -18.55
N PHE A 400 -4.77 10.74 -17.64
CA PHE A 400 -3.55 10.01 -18.00
C PHE A 400 -3.84 8.87 -18.98
N LEU A 401 -4.78 7.97 -18.67
CA LEU A 401 -5.18 6.90 -19.61
C LEU A 401 -5.68 7.45 -20.95
N ARG A 402 -6.51 8.51 -20.91
CA ARG A 402 -7.03 9.16 -22.11
C ARG A 402 -5.90 9.69 -23.01
N ARG A 403 -4.86 10.30 -22.42
CA ARG A 403 -3.67 10.76 -23.17
C ARG A 403 -2.92 9.60 -23.81
N VAL A 404 -2.76 8.48 -23.09
CA VAL A 404 -2.11 7.27 -23.62
C VAL A 404 -2.84 6.73 -24.84
N MET A 405 -4.17 6.65 -24.81
CA MET A 405 -4.97 6.22 -25.96
C MET A 405 -4.77 7.13 -27.17
N LYS A 406 -4.80 8.46 -26.96
CA LYS A 406 -4.56 9.44 -28.03
C LYS A 406 -3.13 9.34 -28.59
N PHE A 407 -2.14 9.13 -27.72
CA PHE A 407 -0.76 8.94 -28.12
C PHE A 407 -0.60 7.71 -29.02
N ALA A 408 -1.19 6.57 -28.61
CA ALA A 408 -1.19 5.34 -29.38
C ALA A 408 -1.79 5.52 -30.79
N GLN A 409 -2.93 6.22 -30.86
CA GLN A 409 -3.60 6.51 -32.13
C GLN A 409 -2.75 7.45 -33.01
N ASN A 410 -2.29 8.57 -32.47
CA ASN A 410 -1.63 9.61 -33.24
C ASN A 410 -0.25 9.17 -33.76
N LYS A 411 0.53 8.51 -32.91
CA LYS A 411 1.92 8.14 -33.22
C LYS A 411 2.03 6.79 -33.91
N TYR A 412 1.30 5.79 -33.42
CA TYR A 412 1.45 4.40 -33.86
C TYR A 412 0.33 3.94 -34.79
N SER A 413 -0.71 4.76 -34.98
CA SER A 413 -1.94 4.36 -35.66
C SER A 413 -2.54 3.10 -35.03
N LEU A 414 -2.54 3.03 -33.69
CA LEU A 414 -3.08 1.89 -32.95
C LEU A 414 -4.33 2.28 -32.15
N ALA A 415 -5.34 1.42 -32.17
CA ALA A 415 -6.50 1.50 -31.29
C ALA A 415 -6.62 0.23 -30.46
N PHE A 416 -6.45 0.35 -29.15
CA PHE A 416 -6.53 -0.76 -28.20
C PHE A 416 -7.95 -1.28 -28.00
N HIS A 417 -8.03 -2.57 -27.68
CA HIS A 417 -9.19 -3.28 -27.19
C HIS A 417 -8.83 -3.92 -25.86
N VAL A 418 -9.65 -3.70 -24.83
CA VAL A 418 -9.36 -4.20 -23.48
C VAL A 418 -10.61 -4.84 -22.86
N GLY A 419 -10.49 -6.08 -22.40
CA GLY A 419 -11.44 -6.76 -21.51
C GLY A 419 -10.86 -6.92 -20.11
N ALA A 420 -11.71 -7.23 -19.12
CA ALA A 420 -11.29 -7.34 -17.73
C ALA A 420 -12.00 -8.48 -16.99
N GLU A 421 -11.25 -9.23 -16.18
CA GLU A 421 -11.77 -10.27 -15.28
C GLU A 421 -11.63 -9.75 -13.85
N LEU A 422 -12.73 -9.58 -13.13
CA LEU A 422 -12.74 -9.01 -11.79
C LEU A 422 -13.10 -10.09 -10.75
N GLU A 423 -12.12 -10.46 -9.92
CA GLU A 423 -12.31 -11.45 -8.85
C GLU A 423 -12.60 -10.78 -7.50
N PHE A 424 -13.45 -11.42 -6.70
CA PHE A 424 -13.78 -10.97 -5.34
C PHE A 424 -14.28 -12.12 -4.48
N CYS A 425 -14.21 -11.97 -3.16
CA CYS A 425 -14.79 -12.93 -2.21
C CYS A 425 -15.98 -12.35 -1.45
N LEU A 426 -17.03 -13.16 -1.29
CA LEU A 426 -18.20 -12.86 -0.50
C LEU A 426 -18.09 -13.41 0.92
N TYR A 427 -18.32 -12.53 1.89
CA TYR A 427 -18.32 -12.86 3.32
C TYR A 427 -19.63 -12.45 3.96
N ARG A 428 -20.09 -13.24 4.93
CA ARG A 428 -21.26 -12.88 5.75
C ARG A 428 -20.98 -11.61 6.54
N ASN A 429 -21.99 -10.78 6.77
CA ASN A 429 -21.86 -9.58 7.59
C ASN A 429 -21.77 -9.93 9.09
N GLY A 430 -20.55 -10.01 9.61
CA GLY A 430 -20.22 -10.11 11.03
C GLY A 430 -20.36 -8.74 11.69
N ARG A 431 -21.60 -8.32 11.97
CA ARG A 431 -21.78 -7.54 13.19
C ARG A 431 -21.56 -8.52 14.32
N THR A 432 -20.66 -8.21 15.23
CA THR A 432 -20.58 -8.87 16.55
C THR A 432 -21.96 -8.73 17.19
N THR A 433 -22.86 -9.65 16.91
CA THR A 433 -23.98 -9.88 17.80
C THR A 433 -23.35 -10.40 19.07
N HIS A 434 -23.83 -9.89 20.19
CA HIS A 434 -23.55 -10.39 21.53
C HIS A 434 -24.13 -11.81 21.73
N ASP A 435 -24.18 -12.66 20.70
CA ASP A 435 -24.96 -13.89 20.67
C ASP A 435 -24.15 -15.15 21.00
N ASN A 436 -22.87 -15.03 21.36
CA ASN A 436 -22.14 -16.13 21.97
C ASN A 436 -21.90 -15.82 23.45
N PHE A 437 -22.95 -15.99 24.25
CA PHE A 437 -22.89 -16.14 25.71
C PHE A 437 -22.49 -17.58 26.09
N ASP A 438 -21.56 -18.18 25.36
CA ASP A 438 -20.87 -19.39 25.81
C ASP A 438 -19.53 -18.91 26.39
N GLY A 439 -19.38 -19.09 27.70
CA GLY A 439 -18.35 -18.48 28.56
C GLY A 439 -16.90 -18.92 28.30
N ASP A 440 -16.43 -18.74 27.07
CA ASP A 440 -15.04 -18.87 26.66
C ASP A 440 -14.47 -17.49 26.30
N ASP A 441 -13.84 -16.86 27.27
CA ASP A 441 -13.21 -15.53 27.18
C ASP A 441 -11.95 -15.52 26.28
N SER A 442 -11.60 -16.65 25.64
CA SER A 442 -10.42 -16.80 24.77
C SER A 442 -10.65 -16.40 23.30
N ALA A 443 -11.88 -16.17 22.86
CA ALA A 443 -12.22 -15.81 21.47
C ALA A 443 -12.59 -14.31 21.31
N LYS A 444 -11.67 -13.39 21.62
CA LYS A 444 -11.89 -11.92 21.51
C LYS A 444 -11.55 -11.29 20.15
N GLN A 445 -11.32 -12.09 19.11
CA GLN A 445 -11.03 -11.58 17.75
C GLN A 445 -12.29 -11.67 16.86
N PRO A 446 -12.67 -10.60 16.13
CA PRO A 446 -13.79 -10.66 15.20
C PRO A 446 -13.52 -11.71 14.12
N ARG A 447 -14.39 -12.72 14.03
CA ARG A 447 -14.29 -13.80 13.04
C ARG A 447 -15.18 -13.48 11.85
N ILE A 448 -14.58 -13.26 10.68
CA ILE A 448 -15.30 -13.18 9.41
C ILE A 448 -15.50 -14.59 8.85
N THR A 449 -16.62 -14.84 8.19
CA THR A 449 -16.96 -16.17 7.63
C THR A 449 -17.36 -16.02 6.16
N PRO A 450 -16.76 -16.79 5.22
CA PRO A 450 -17.17 -16.75 3.82
C PRO A 450 -18.63 -17.22 3.68
N VAL A 451 -19.28 -16.86 2.58
CA VAL A 451 -20.67 -17.27 2.33
C VAL A 451 -20.77 -18.78 2.07
N ASP A 452 -19.73 -19.36 1.48
CA ASP A 452 -19.60 -20.79 1.23
C ASP A 452 -18.12 -21.25 1.19
N GLU A 453 -17.90 -22.52 0.85
CA GLU A 453 -16.57 -23.11 0.66
C GLU A 453 -16.44 -23.81 -0.71
N SER A 454 -17.18 -23.34 -1.72
CA SER A 454 -17.14 -23.91 -3.07
C SER A 454 -15.72 -23.87 -3.66
N LEU A 455 -15.42 -24.87 -4.48
CA LEU A 455 -14.18 -24.95 -5.25
C LEU A 455 -14.39 -24.40 -6.66
N PHE A 456 -13.30 -24.33 -7.44
CA PHE A 456 -13.30 -23.84 -8.81
C PHE A 456 -14.42 -24.40 -9.68
N ALA A 457 -15.19 -23.51 -10.31
CA ALA A 457 -16.26 -23.84 -11.25
C ALA A 457 -17.38 -24.75 -10.68
N TYR A 458 -17.58 -24.78 -9.37
CA TYR A 458 -18.73 -25.45 -8.74
C TYR A 458 -20.00 -24.59 -8.85
N SER A 459 -21.15 -25.24 -9.04
CA SER A 459 -22.44 -24.55 -9.15
C SER A 459 -23.02 -24.11 -7.80
N THR A 460 -22.57 -24.67 -6.68
CA THR A 460 -23.17 -24.45 -5.36
C THR A 460 -23.26 -22.98 -4.98
N ILE A 461 -22.19 -22.19 -5.17
CA ILE A 461 -22.22 -20.76 -4.88
C ILE A 461 -23.24 -20.01 -5.75
N LEU A 462 -23.43 -20.47 -6.99
CA LEU A 462 -24.36 -19.85 -7.94
C LEU A 462 -25.80 -20.10 -7.50
N ASP A 463 -26.08 -21.30 -6.98
CA ASP A 463 -27.39 -21.68 -6.45
C ASP A 463 -27.67 -20.98 -5.11
N GLU A 464 -26.71 -20.96 -4.18
CA GLU A 464 -26.87 -20.38 -2.85
C GLU A 464 -26.94 -18.84 -2.87
N GLN A 465 -26.23 -18.20 -3.80
CA GLN A 465 -26.16 -16.74 -3.93
C GLN A 465 -26.94 -16.21 -5.15
N GLU A 466 -27.89 -16.99 -5.68
CA GLU A 466 -28.67 -16.66 -6.89
C GLU A 466 -29.28 -15.25 -6.83
N HIS A 467 -29.91 -14.89 -5.71
CA HIS A 467 -30.55 -13.58 -5.56
C HIS A 467 -29.55 -12.42 -5.60
N PHE A 468 -28.35 -12.60 -5.04
CA PHE A 468 -27.28 -11.62 -5.11
C PHE A 468 -26.75 -11.50 -6.55
N ILE A 469 -26.47 -12.64 -7.20
CA ILE A 469 -25.93 -12.70 -8.57
C ILE A 469 -26.92 -12.07 -9.56
N SER A 470 -28.20 -12.46 -9.48
CA SER A 470 -29.29 -11.95 -10.31
C SER A 470 -29.44 -10.43 -10.17
N GLU A 471 -29.34 -9.91 -8.94
CA GLU A 471 -29.40 -8.46 -8.72
C GLU A 471 -28.15 -7.73 -9.24
N VAL A 472 -26.94 -8.27 -9.06
CA VAL A 472 -25.72 -7.70 -9.66
C VAL A 472 -25.86 -7.65 -11.19
N TYR A 473 -26.33 -8.72 -11.81
CA TYR A 473 -26.55 -8.80 -13.25
C TYR A 473 -27.51 -7.69 -13.73
N GLU A 474 -28.68 -7.57 -13.09
CA GLU A 474 -29.69 -6.57 -13.48
C GLU A 474 -29.22 -5.13 -13.24
N GLN A 475 -28.48 -4.86 -12.16
CA GLN A 475 -27.95 -3.51 -11.90
C GLN A 475 -26.83 -3.14 -12.87
N LEU A 476 -25.90 -4.05 -13.18
CA LEU A 476 -24.85 -3.80 -14.18
C LEU A 476 -25.43 -3.59 -15.57
N ARG A 477 -26.45 -4.38 -15.94
CA ARG A 477 -27.21 -4.18 -17.19
C ARG A 477 -27.83 -2.79 -17.27
N GLN A 478 -28.42 -2.28 -16.18
CA GLN A 478 -28.97 -0.90 -16.12
C GLN A 478 -27.87 0.17 -16.27
N LEU A 479 -26.64 -0.11 -15.86
CA LEU A 479 -25.46 0.74 -16.06
C LEU A 479 -24.87 0.62 -17.48
N ASN A 480 -25.44 -0.22 -18.35
CA ASN A 480 -24.92 -0.62 -19.66
C ASN A 480 -23.56 -1.33 -19.60
N ILE A 481 -23.38 -2.13 -18.56
CA ILE A 481 -22.23 -3.01 -18.35
C ILE A 481 -22.72 -4.45 -18.58
N GLU A 482 -22.17 -5.09 -19.60
CA GLU A 482 -22.48 -6.48 -19.92
C GLU A 482 -21.54 -7.40 -19.14
N ILE A 483 -22.06 -8.55 -18.71
CA ILE A 483 -21.28 -9.62 -18.10
C ILE A 483 -21.18 -10.73 -19.14
N GLU A 484 -19.96 -11.10 -19.51
CA GLU A 484 -19.71 -12.18 -20.47
C GLU A 484 -19.75 -13.54 -19.77
N LEU A 485 -19.15 -13.63 -18.59
CA LEU A 485 -19.05 -14.85 -17.80
C LEU A 485 -19.06 -14.52 -16.31
N LEU A 486 -19.64 -15.42 -15.51
CA LEU A 486 -19.56 -15.41 -14.05
C LEU A 486 -19.44 -16.84 -13.54
N HIS A 487 -18.48 -17.11 -12.66
CA HIS A 487 -18.29 -18.45 -12.09
C HIS A 487 -17.66 -18.41 -10.69
N ALA A 488 -17.75 -19.53 -9.98
CA ALA A 488 -16.98 -19.79 -8.77
C ALA A 488 -15.48 -19.85 -9.10
N GLU A 489 -14.66 -19.19 -8.30
CA GLU A 489 -13.20 -19.30 -8.39
C GLU A 489 -12.64 -20.21 -7.26
N SER A 490 -11.34 -20.16 -7.01
CA SER A 490 -10.58 -21.20 -6.31
C SER A 490 -10.34 -20.90 -4.82
N ALA A 491 -11.07 -19.94 -4.26
CA ALA A 491 -11.10 -19.64 -2.83
C ALA A 491 -12.54 -19.61 -2.28
N SER A 492 -12.67 -19.78 -0.96
CA SER A 492 -13.98 -19.80 -0.29
C SER A 492 -14.75 -18.50 -0.52
N GLY A 493 -16.00 -18.59 -1.00
CA GLY A 493 -16.83 -17.44 -1.34
C GLY A 493 -16.33 -16.65 -2.55
N GLN A 494 -15.35 -17.14 -3.33
CA GLN A 494 -14.77 -16.40 -4.44
C GLN A 494 -15.60 -16.54 -5.73
N LEU A 495 -15.82 -15.42 -6.39
CA LEU A 495 -16.46 -15.31 -7.69
C LEU A 495 -15.57 -14.49 -8.62
N GLU A 496 -15.59 -14.85 -9.90
CA GLU A 496 -15.03 -14.05 -10.99
C GLU A 496 -16.15 -13.51 -11.85
N LEU A 497 -16.07 -12.22 -12.21
CA LEU A 497 -16.97 -11.57 -13.15
C LEU A 497 -16.16 -11.06 -14.35
N VAL A 498 -16.46 -11.61 -15.53
CA VAL A 498 -15.78 -11.26 -16.79
C VAL A 498 -16.56 -10.18 -17.52
N LEU A 499 -15.87 -9.06 -17.78
CA LEU A 499 -16.36 -7.96 -18.59
C LEU A 499 -15.82 -8.12 -20.03
N PRO A 500 -16.70 -8.08 -21.04
CA PRO A 500 -16.29 -8.24 -22.42
C PRO A 500 -15.38 -7.09 -22.86
N TYR A 501 -14.53 -7.35 -23.86
CA TYR A 501 -13.63 -6.32 -24.35
C TYR A 501 -14.39 -5.09 -24.87
N ARG A 502 -13.87 -3.91 -24.59
CA ARG A 502 -14.33 -2.65 -25.18
C ARG A 502 -13.31 -2.04 -26.10
N ARG A 503 -13.82 -1.34 -27.12
CA ARG A 503 -13.00 -0.50 -28.02
C ARG A 503 -12.64 0.85 -27.41
N ASP A 504 -13.44 1.28 -26.45
CA ASP A 504 -13.18 2.46 -25.64
C ASP A 504 -12.53 1.98 -24.33
N VAL A 505 -11.21 2.14 -24.26
CA VAL A 505 -10.42 1.68 -23.11
C VAL A 505 -10.70 2.53 -21.86
N LEU A 506 -11.12 3.79 -22.02
CA LEU A 506 -11.53 4.62 -20.89
C LEU A 506 -12.84 4.08 -20.29
N LYS A 507 -13.75 3.61 -21.15
CA LYS A 507 -15.03 3.05 -20.72
C LYS A 507 -14.88 1.72 -19.97
N ILE A 508 -14.01 0.80 -20.39
CA ILE A 508 -13.78 -0.43 -19.60
C ILE A 508 -13.18 -0.11 -18.23
N ALA A 509 -12.30 0.89 -18.13
CA ALA A 509 -11.79 1.36 -16.84
C ALA A 509 -12.90 1.97 -15.97
N ASP A 510 -13.79 2.81 -16.54
CA ASP A 510 -14.99 3.31 -15.84
C ASP A 510 -15.90 2.14 -15.39
N ASP A 511 -16.09 1.12 -16.24
CA ASP A 511 -16.96 -0.02 -15.95
C ASP A 511 -16.43 -0.90 -14.82
N VAL A 512 -15.11 -1.11 -14.72
CA VAL A 512 -14.50 -1.82 -13.58
C VAL A 512 -14.83 -1.13 -12.27
N VAL A 513 -14.77 0.22 -12.24
CA VAL A 513 -15.10 0.99 -11.04
C VAL A 513 -16.58 0.85 -10.68
N TYR A 514 -17.47 0.96 -11.68
CA TYR A 514 -18.91 0.76 -11.47
C TYR A 514 -19.26 -0.67 -11.06
N ALA A 515 -18.58 -1.67 -11.64
CA ALA A 515 -18.77 -3.08 -11.30
C ALA A 515 -18.43 -3.32 -9.83
N LYS A 516 -17.26 -2.88 -9.39
CA LYS A 516 -16.83 -2.97 -7.99
C LYS A 516 -17.82 -2.29 -7.04
N GLU A 517 -18.24 -1.05 -7.31
CA GLU A 517 -19.19 -0.33 -6.44
C GLU A 517 -20.57 -1.02 -6.39
N THR A 518 -21.04 -1.54 -7.52
CA THR A 518 -22.32 -2.25 -7.63
C THR A 518 -22.27 -3.56 -6.83
N ILE A 519 -21.22 -4.36 -7.03
CA ILE A 519 -21.01 -5.62 -6.29
C ILE A 519 -20.99 -5.37 -4.78
N GLN A 520 -20.24 -4.38 -4.31
CA GLN A 520 -20.19 -4.04 -2.87
C GLN A 520 -21.55 -3.59 -2.33
N SER A 521 -22.27 -2.77 -3.11
CA SER A 521 -23.59 -2.24 -2.71
C SER A 521 -24.66 -3.33 -2.65
N VAL A 522 -24.69 -4.22 -3.65
CA VAL A 522 -25.61 -5.35 -3.68
C VAL A 522 -25.25 -6.35 -2.57
N ALA A 523 -23.96 -6.68 -2.38
CA ALA A 523 -23.54 -7.57 -1.29
C ALA A 523 -24.02 -7.05 0.07
N LYS A 524 -23.84 -5.75 0.34
CA LYS A 524 -24.33 -5.11 1.56
C LYS A 524 -25.84 -5.19 1.72
N LYS A 525 -26.61 -5.01 0.64
CA LYS A 525 -28.07 -5.15 0.63
C LYS A 525 -28.51 -6.57 1.02
N HIS A 526 -27.75 -7.57 0.58
CA HIS A 526 -27.98 -9.00 0.88
C HIS A 526 -27.33 -9.46 2.20
N GLY A 527 -26.90 -8.55 3.08
CA GLY A 527 -26.33 -8.91 4.39
C GLY A 527 -24.94 -9.54 4.29
N MET A 528 -24.20 -9.24 3.22
CA MET A 528 -22.86 -9.73 2.95
C MET A 528 -21.87 -8.56 2.77
N ARG A 529 -20.60 -8.89 2.62
CA ARG A 529 -19.50 -8.00 2.24
C ARG A 529 -18.77 -8.61 1.06
N ALA A 530 -18.50 -7.81 0.04
CA ALA A 530 -17.64 -8.20 -1.07
C ALA A 530 -16.25 -7.60 -0.87
N LEU A 531 -15.26 -8.47 -0.75
CA LEU A 531 -13.86 -8.12 -0.52
C LEU A 531 -13.08 -8.28 -1.84
N PHE A 532 -12.38 -7.23 -2.23
CA PHE A 532 -11.54 -7.18 -3.44
C PHE A 532 -10.05 -7.22 -3.09
N LEU A 533 -9.74 -7.51 -1.82
CA LEU A 533 -8.37 -7.60 -1.33
C LEU A 533 -7.64 -8.76 -2.05
N PRO A 534 -6.40 -8.55 -2.53
CA PRO A 534 -5.63 -9.53 -3.30
C PRO A 534 -5.50 -10.92 -2.70
N LYS A 535 -5.36 -11.00 -1.39
CA LYS A 535 -5.21 -12.24 -0.64
C LYS A 535 -6.01 -12.10 0.64
N ILE A 536 -6.91 -13.06 0.87
CA ILE A 536 -7.76 -13.09 2.06
C ILE A 536 -7.35 -14.23 3.00
N LYS A 537 -7.09 -15.41 2.45
CA LYS A 537 -6.48 -16.55 3.16
C LYS A 537 -5.16 -16.92 2.50
N SER A 538 -4.16 -17.24 3.30
CA SER A 538 -2.80 -17.51 2.81
C SER A 538 -2.71 -18.76 1.93
N ASP A 539 -3.57 -19.75 2.19
CA ASP A 539 -3.57 -21.09 1.60
C ASP A 539 -4.59 -21.27 0.45
N GLN A 540 -5.32 -20.22 0.05
CA GLN A 540 -6.30 -20.26 -1.03
C GLN A 540 -5.92 -19.31 -2.18
N ALA A 541 -6.61 -19.38 -3.31
CA ALA A 541 -6.40 -18.45 -4.42
C ALA A 541 -6.57 -16.97 -3.98
N GLY A 542 -5.90 -16.07 -4.71
CA GLY A 542 -6.04 -14.63 -4.50
C GLY A 542 -7.06 -14.03 -5.45
N ASN A 543 -7.47 -12.78 -5.22
CA ASN A 543 -8.29 -12.00 -6.14
C ASN A 543 -7.41 -11.17 -7.08
N GLY A 544 -7.57 -11.36 -8.39
CA GLY A 544 -6.97 -10.59 -9.47
C GLY A 544 -7.94 -9.58 -10.12
N LEU A 545 -7.36 -8.79 -11.02
CA LEU A 545 -8.08 -7.99 -12.02
C LEU A 545 -7.37 -8.19 -13.36
N HIS A 546 -7.50 -9.37 -13.97
CA HIS A 546 -6.78 -9.67 -15.22
C HIS A 546 -7.30 -8.78 -16.33
N VAL A 547 -6.40 -8.33 -17.22
CA VAL A 547 -6.78 -7.52 -18.38
C VAL A 547 -6.33 -8.18 -19.67
N HIS A 548 -7.25 -8.31 -20.61
CA HIS A 548 -7.00 -8.87 -21.94
C HIS A 548 -6.81 -7.75 -22.93
N ILE A 549 -5.63 -7.67 -23.55
CA ILE A 549 -5.22 -6.56 -24.40
C ILE A 549 -4.97 -7.05 -25.82
N SER A 550 -5.58 -6.37 -26.79
CA SER A 550 -5.22 -6.43 -28.21
C SER A 550 -5.33 -5.04 -28.83
N PHE A 551 -4.97 -4.89 -30.09
CA PHE A 551 -5.04 -3.60 -30.78
C PHE A 551 -5.26 -3.76 -32.28
N ARG A 552 -5.96 -2.79 -32.87
CA ARG A 552 -6.13 -2.66 -34.32
C ARG A 552 -5.14 -1.69 -34.91
N ASP A 553 -4.77 -1.95 -36.15
CA ASP A 553 -4.09 -0.97 -37.01
C ASP A 553 -5.12 -0.01 -37.62
N LEU A 554 -4.86 1.29 -37.50
CA LEU A 554 -5.70 2.38 -38.02
C LEU A 554 -5.19 2.92 -39.36
N ARG A 555 -4.03 2.43 -39.85
CA ARG A 555 -3.54 2.82 -41.17
C ARG A 555 -4.55 2.38 -42.23
N PRO A 556 -4.84 3.20 -43.25
CA PRO A 556 -5.77 2.81 -44.31
C PRO A 556 -5.25 1.56 -45.01
N ASN A 557 -5.98 0.44 -44.89
CA ASN A 557 -5.66 -0.75 -45.66
C ASN A 557 -6.33 -0.64 -47.05
N THR A 558 -5.65 -1.09 -48.10
CA THR A 558 -6.11 -0.99 -49.50
C THR A 558 -7.24 -2.00 -49.84
N SER A 559 -7.72 -2.73 -48.85
CA SER A 559 -8.88 -3.63 -48.94
C SER A 559 -9.85 -3.39 -47.78
N ASP A 560 -11.14 -3.44 -48.11
CA ASP A 560 -12.30 -2.89 -47.42
C ASP A 560 -12.71 -3.57 -46.08
N THR A 561 -11.76 -3.74 -45.14
CA THR A 561 -12.10 -4.24 -43.79
C THR A 561 -11.35 -3.48 -42.71
N ASN A 562 -12.09 -2.66 -41.98
CA ASN A 562 -11.75 -1.97 -40.72
C ASN A 562 -11.47 -2.95 -39.54
N LYS A 563 -10.91 -4.14 -39.80
CA LYS A 563 -11.03 -5.37 -38.98
C LYS A 563 -9.73 -6.11 -38.60
N SER A 564 -8.53 -5.74 -39.07
CA SER A 564 -7.35 -6.56 -38.73
C SER A 564 -6.87 -6.30 -37.30
N ASN A 565 -7.01 -7.30 -36.44
CA ASN A 565 -6.29 -7.39 -35.17
C ASN A 565 -4.78 -7.40 -35.47
N ALA A 566 -4.06 -6.37 -35.03
CA ALA A 566 -2.65 -6.18 -35.34
C ALA A 566 -1.71 -6.84 -34.33
N PHE A 567 -2.26 -7.52 -33.32
CA PHE A 567 -1.49 -8.30 -32.35
C PHE A 567 -0.92 -9.59 -32.94
N HIS A 568 -1.55 -10.15 -33.98
CA HIS A 568 -1.12 -11.37 -34.65
C HIS A 568 -1.00 -11.21 -36.18
N ASP A 569 -0.26 -12.13 -36.79
CA ASP A 569 -0.14 -12.31 -38.23
C ASP A 569 -0.31 -13.80 -38.54
N GLY A 570 -1.48 -14.17 -39.07
CA GLY A 570 -1.92 -15.56 -39.17
C GLY A 570 -1.97 -16.22 -37.78
N CYS A 571 -1.27 -17.35 -37.63
CA CYS A 571 -1.15 -18.13 -36.38
C CYS A 571 -0.05 -17.62 -35.44
N ASN A 572 0.71 -16.59 -35.83
CA ASN A 572 1.87 -16.11 -35.09
C ASN A 572 1.61 -14.75 -34.44
N ILE A 573 2.31 -14.45 -33.36
CA ILE A 573 2.33 -13.11 -32.78
C ILE A 573 3.03 -12.17 -33.77
N SER A 574 2.40 -11.04 -34.13
CA SER A 574 2.97 -10.11 -35.11
C SER A 574 4.22 -9.44 -34.54
N ASN A 575 5.05 -8.80 -35.39
CA ASN A 575 6.20 -8.02 -34.90
C ASN A 575 5.79 -6.92 -33.91
N ARG A 576 4.61 -6.32 -34.11
CA ARG A 576 4.05 -5.33 -33.17
C ARG A 576 3.58 -6.00 -31.89
N GLY A 577 2.93 -7.17 -31.95
CA GLY A 577 2.55 -7.95 -30.77
C GLY A 577 3.77 -8.39 -29.94
N GLN A 578 4.83 -8.83 -30.61
CA GLN A 578 6.09 -9.23 -29.97
C GLN A 578 6.77 -8.05 -29.26
N GLY A 579 6.93 -6.92 -29.96
CA GLY A 579 7.49 -5.70 -29.35
C GLY A 579 6.63 -5.21 -28.17
N PHE A 580 5.30 -5.26 -28.32
CA PHE A 580 4.37 -4.88 -27.25
C PHE A 580 4.53 -5.73 -25.99
N MET A 581 4.56 -7.05 -26.13
CA MET A 581 4.75 -7.96 -25.01
C MET A 581 6.12 -7.78 -24.35
N GLU A 582 7.18 -7.68 -25.15
CA GLU A 582 8.54 -7.52 -24.62
C GLU A 582 8.70 -6.19 -23.86
N GLY A 583 8.08 -5.11 -24.34
CA GLY A 583 8.06 -3.84 -23.62
C GLY A 583 7.40 -3.94 -22.25
N ILE A 584 6.29 -4.68 -22.14
CA ILE A 584 5.68 -4.97 -20.83
C ILE A 584 6.63 -5.77 -19.94
N LEU A 585 7.28 -6.81 -20.47
CA LEU A 585 8.18 -7.68 -19.71
C LEU A 585 9.47 -6.98 -19.25
N GLU A 586 9.99 -6.06 -20.06
CA GLU A 586 11.17 -5.24 -19.74
C GLU A 586 10.90 -4.35 -18.52
N HIS A 587 9.75 -3.69 -18.50
CA HIS A 587 9.34 -2.79 -17.43
C HIS A 587 8.61 -3.49 -16.28
N LEU A 588 8.35 -4.80 -16.39
CA LEU A 588 7.47 -5.53 -15.47
C LEU A 588 7.85 -5.35 -14.00
N PRO A 589 9.13 -5.46 -13.56
CA PRO A 589 9.50 -5.26 -12.16
C PRO A 589 9.04 -3.91 -11.58
N ALA A 590 9.18 -2.83 -12.33
CA ALA A 590 8.75 -1.50 -11.93
C ALA A 590 7.22 -1.32 -12.06
N LEU A 591 6.63 -1.92 -13.10
CA LEU A 591 5.21 -1.88 -13.38
C LEU A 591 4.37 -2.52 -12.27
N LEU A 592 4.92 -3.49 -11.52
CA LEU A 592 4.25 -4.09 -10.35
C LEU A 592 3.90 -3.04 -9.28
N SER A 593 4.72 -2.01 -9.12
CA SER A 593 4.44 -0.91 -8.18
C SER A 593 3.18 -0.12 -8.53
N LEU A 594 2.69 -0.20 -9.78
CA LEU A 594 1.49 0.48 -10.29
C LEU A 594 0.28 -0.46 -10.43
N THR A 595 0.53 -1.74 -10.70
CA THR A 595 -0.49 -2.73 -11.09
C THR A 595 -0.91 -3.65 -9.94
N ILE A 596 -0.04 -3.86 -8.96
CA ILE A 596 -0.32 -4.60 -7.73
C ILE A 596 0.13 -3.81 -6.48
N PRO A 597 -0.37 -2.56 -6.28
CA PRO A 597 0.30 -1.55 -5.48
C PRO A 597 -0.01 -1.59 -3.97
N SER A 598 0.02 -2.79 -3.38
CA SER A 598 -0.17 -2.98 -1.95
C SER A 598 0.69 -4.11 -1.38
N VAL A 599 0.98 -4.07 -0.08
CA VAL A 599 1.67 -5.17 0.62
C VAL A 599 0.86 -6.48 0.51
N ASN A 600 -0.47 -6.39 0.57
CA ASN A 600 -1.34 -7.54 0.35
C ASN A 600 -1.17 -8.17 -1.03
N SER A 601 -0.99 -7.35 -2.07
CA SER A 601 -0.86 -7.83 -3.44
C SER A 601 0.32 -8.77 -3.66
N PHE A 602 1.46 -8.52 -3.00
CA PHE A 602 2.65 -9.37 -3.14
C PHE A 602 2.50 -10.76 -2.49
N ARG A 603 1.44 -10.99 -1.70
CA ARG A 603 1.07 -12.34 -1.23
C ARG A 603 0.43 -13.21 -2.32
N ARG A 604 0.16 -12.62 -3.50
CA ARG A 604 -0.25 -13.32 -4.73
C ARG A 604 0.94 -13.53 -5.68
N VAL A 605 2.14 -13.02 -5.39
CA VAL A 605 3.33 -13.20 -6.24
C VAL A 605 4.20 -14.33 -5.67
N GLY A 606 4.35 -15.42 -6.41
CA GLY A 606 5.19 -16.55 -5.98
C GLY A 606 4.84 -17.88 -6.65
N PRO A 607 5.66 -18.93 -6.43
CA PRO A 607 5.33 -20.28 -6.89
C PRO A 607 3.97 -20.75 -6.37
N GLY A 608 3.14 -21.33 -7.25
CA GLY A 608 1.81 -21.85 -6.89
C GLY A 608 0.72 -20.79 -6.66
N CYS A 609 0.99 -19.51 -6.92
CA CYS A 609 0.00 -18.44 -6.79
C CYS A 609 -0.79 -18.14 -8.08
N TRP A 610 -0.57 -18.90 -9.16
CA TRP A 610 -1.27 -18.81 -10.46
C TRP A 610 -1.22 -17.44 -11.16
N THR A 611 -0.29 -16.56 -10.77
CA THR A 611 -0.05 -15.27 -11.45
C THR A 611 1.41 -15.07 -11.88
N GLY A 612 2.26 -16.08 -11.65
CA GLY A 612 3.68 -16.09 -12.04
C GLY A 612 4.62 -15.42 -11.04
N HIS A 613 5.91 -15.76 -11.13
CA HIS A 613 6.98 -15.25 -10.24
C HIS A 613 8.27 -14.86 -11.00
N THR A 614 8.22 -14.87 -12.33
CA THR A 614 9.34 -14.48 -13.20
C THR A 614 8.82 -13.61 -14.33
N ALA A 615 9.66 -12.74 -14.89
CA ALA A 615 9.30 -11.86 -16.01
C ALA A 615 9.22 -12.66 -17.33
N SER A 616 8.16 -13.45 -17.48
CA SER A 616 7.97 -14.43 -18.54
C SER A 616 6.58 -14.35 -19.17
N TRP A 617 6.45 -15.03 -20.30
CA TRP A 617 5.18 -15.25 -20.99
C TRP A 617 5.07 -16.70 -21.44
N ALA A 618 3.84 -17.16 -21.62
CA ALA A 618 3.56 -18.46 -22.21
C ALA A 618 2.19 -18.50 -22.90
N THR A 619 2.05 -19.42 -23.85
CA THR A 619 0.82 -19.62 -24.61
C THR A 619 -0.11 -20.54 -23.83
N GLU A 620 -1.35 -20.10 -23.59
CA GLU A 620 -2.37 -20.82 -22.81
C GLU A 620 -2.01 -21.21 -21.37
N ASP A 621 -0.81 -20.89 -20.89
CA ASP A 621 -0.37 -21.17 -19.53
C ASP A 621 -0.91 -20.12 -18.55
N LYS A 622 -1.84 -20.55 -17.69
CA LYS A 622 -2.48 -19.69 -16.69
C LYS A 622 -1.54 -19.25 -15.57
N GLU A 623 -0.35 -19.84 -15.43
CA GLU A 623 0.63 -19.44 -14.42
C GLU A 623 1.57 -18.32 -14.90
N ALA A 624 1.58 -17.99 -16.19
CA ALA A 624 2.46 -16.96 -16.73
C ALA A 624 1.90 -15.54 -16.49
N PRO A 625 2.73 -14.54 -16.11
CA PRO A 625 2.28 -13.16 -15.96
C PRO A 625 1.66 -12.56 -17.22
N LEU A 626 2.22 -12.92 -18.38
CA LEU A 626 1.63 -12.67 -19.70
C LEU A 626 1.22 -13.99 -20.33
N ARG A 627 -0.09 -14.22 -20.41
CA ARG A 627 -0.65 -15.38 -21.10
C ARG A 627 -1.13 -14.99 -22.49
N VAL A 628 -0.62 -15.64 -23.51
CA VAL A 628 -1.13 -15.46 -24.89
C VAL A 628 -2.34 -16.37 -25.06
N CYS A 629 -3.49 -15.76 -25.40
CA CYS A 629 -4.74 -16.49 -25.60
C CYS A 629 -4.94 -16.81 -27.09
N LEU A 630 -5.29 -18.06 -27.36
CA LEU A 630 -5.56 -18.60 -28.67
C LEU A 630 -7.08 -18.67 -28.91
N SER A 631 -7.51 -18.24 -30.09
CA SER A 631 -8.90 -18.40 -30.53
C SER A 631 -8.94 -18.79 -32.01
N ASN A 632 -10.06 -19.36 -32.46
CA ASN A 632 -10.23 -19.76 -33.85
C ASN A 632 -10.15 -18.53 -34.77
N ASN A 633 -9.29 -18.59 -35.78
CA ASN A 633 -9.20 -17.56 -36.80
C ASN A 633 -10.40 -17.70 -37.76
N GLU A 634 -11.41 -16.84 -37.64
CA GLU A 634 -12.64 -16.89 -38.45
C GLU A 634 -12.40 -16.67 -39.97
N HIS A 635 -11.17 -16.37 -40.38
CA HIS A 635 -10.86 -15.89 -41.74
C HIS A 635 -10.30 -16.90 -42.74
N GLU A 636 -10.17 -18.20 -42.41
CA GLU A 636 -9.79 -19.21 -43.41
C GLU A 636 -10.94 -20.18 -43.67
N HIS A 637 -11.74 -19.87 -44.69
CA HIS A 637 -12.75 -20.76 -45.24
C HIS A 637 -12.11 -22.03 -45.80
N GLY A 638 -12.32 -23.17 -45.15
CA GLY A 638 -12.30 -24.48 -45.81
C GLY A 638 -11.46 -25.58 -45.19
N ASP A 639 -10.60 -25.30 -44.22
CA ASP A 639 -9.74 -26.33 -43.63
C ASP A 639 -10.36 -26.94 -42.36
N SER A 640 -10.47 -28.27 -42.36
CA SER A 640 -11.00 -29.10 -41.27
C SER A 640 -10.08 -29.21 -40.04
N VAL A 641 -9.12 -28.28 -39.90
CA VAL A 641 -8.16 -28.20 -38.78
C VAL A 641 -8.33 -26.85 -38.09
N PRO A 642 -8.44 -26.78 -36.75
CA PRO A 642 -8.52 -25.51 -36.03
C PRO A 642 -7.28 -24.65 -36.33
N ASN A 643 -7.46 -23.52 -37.01
CA ASN A 643 -6.41 -22.53 -37.20
C ASN A 643 -6.47 -21.53 -36.02
N LEU A 644 -5.78 -21.86 -34.92
CA LEU A 644 -5.74 -21.06 -33.70
C LEU A 644 -4.77 -19.88 -33.86
N ALA A 645 -5.27 -18.66 -33.67
CA ALA A 645 -4.48 -17.43 -33.70
C ALA A 645 -4.34 -16.82 -32.29
N PRO A 646 -3.19 -16.21 -31.96
CA PRO A 646 -3.01 -15.51 -30.69
C PRO A 646 -3.77 -14.19 -30.74
N THR A 647 -5.02 -14.17 -30.28
CA THR A 647 -5.91 -13.01 -30.48
C THR A 647 -5.61 -11.86 -29.53
N ASN A 648 -5.05 -12.13 -28.36
CA ASN A 648 -4.76 -11.14 -27.33
C ASN A 648 -3.72 -11.69 -26.35
N VAL A 649 -3.19 -10.78 -25.53
CA VAL A 649 -2.41 -11.12 -24.33
C VAL A 649 -3.21 -10.79 -23.09
N GLU A 650 -3.28 -11.72 -22.15
CA GLU A 650 -3.79 -11.55 -20.80
C GLU A 650 -2.65 -11.12 -19.87
N PHE A 651 -2.78 -9.96 -19.22
CA PHE A 651 -1.89 -9.51 -18.16
C PHE A 651 -2.50 -9.81 -16.79
N LYS A 652 -1.88 -10.73 -16.06
CA LYS A 652 -2.41 -11.29 -14.81
C LYS A 652 -1.97 -10.55 -13.55
N LEU A 653 -0.82 -9.88 -13.60
CA LEU A 653 -0.25 -9.16 -12.45
C LEU A 653 -0.89 -7.77 -12.31
N LEU A 654 -2.21 -7.75 -12.15
CA LEU A 654 -3.00 -6.56 -11.84
C LEU A 654 -4.09 -6.95 -10.82
N ASP A 655 -4.38 -6.09 -9.85
CA ASP A 655 -5.48 -6.31 -8.93
C ASP A 655 -6.30 -5.06 -8.59
N ALA A 656 -7.44 -5.29 -7.93
CA ALA A 656 -8.42 -4.27 -7.61
C ALA A 656 -7.97 -3.27 -6.52
N THR A 657 -6.73 -3.35 -6.03
CA THR A 657 -6.11 -2.27 -5.22
C THR A 657 -5.48 -1.19 -6.10
N ALA A 658 -5.20 -1.48 -7.37
CA ALA A 658 -4.63 -0.54 -8.31
C ALA A 658 -5.65 0.50 -8.81
N ASN A 659 -5.21 1.74 -9.00
CA ASN A 659 -5.97 2.70 -9.78
C ASN A 659 -5.98 2.23 -11.23
N ILE A 660 -7.12 1.72 -11.70
CA ILE A 660 -7.24 1.08 -13.02
C ILE A 660 -6.81 1.99 -14.18
N TYR A 661 -7.04 3.31 -14.09
CA TYR A 661 -6.62 4.23 -15.14
C TYR A 661 -5.10 4.37 -15.20
N LEU A 662 -4.45 4.49 -14.04
CA LEU A 662 -3.00 4.61 -13.96
C LEU A 662 -2.30 3.31 -14.35
N ALA A 663 -2.77 2.19 -13.80
CA ALA A 663 -2.23 0.85 -14.07
C ALA A 663 -2.35 0.49 -15.56
N LEU A 664 -3.54 0.63 -16.14
CA LEU A 664 -3.75 0.31 -17.55
C LEU A 664 -2.98 1.26 -18.46
N GLY A 665 -2.93 2.56 -18.15
CA GLY A 665 -2.15 3.52 -18.91
C GLY A 665 -0.65 3.18 -18.90
N ALA A 666 -0.11 2.76 -17.76
CA ALA A 666 1.29 2.35 -17.63
C ALA A 666 1.58 1.06 -18.42
N VAL A 667 0.72 0.03 -18.31
CA VAL A 667 0.86 -1.22 -19.09
C VAL A 667 0.89 -0.94 -20.58
N LEU A 668 -0.05 -0.13 -21.08
CA LEU A 668 -0.13 0.22 -22.50
C LEU A 668 1.11 1.02 -22.95
N LEU A 669 1.61 1.95 -22.14
CA LEU A 669 2.81 2.72 -22.45
C LEU A 669 4.07 1.84 -22.49
N CYS A 670 4.25 0.91 -21.55
CA CYS A 670 5.37 -0.04 -21.58
C CYS A 670 5.34 -0.88 -22.85
N GLY A 671 4.16 -1.34 -23.27
CA GLY A 671 4.03 -2.05 -24.54
C GLY A 671 4.34 -1.17 -25.76
N LEU A 672 3.93 0.11 -25.76
CA LEU A 672 4.30 1.04 -26.82
C LEU A 672 5.82 1.33 -26.85
N ASP A 673 6.52 1.35 -25.71
CA ASP A 673 7.99 1.49 -25.67
C ASP A 673 8.67 0.32 -26.38
N GLY A 674 8.19 -0.90 -26.16
CA GLY A 674 8.72 -2.08 -26.84
C GLY A 674 8.46 -2.08 -28.35
N ILE A 675 7.33 -1.54 -28.81
CA ILE A 675 7.08 -1.31 -30.25
C ILE A 675 8.05 -0.25 -30.79
N GLU A 676 8.21 0.88 -30.11
CA GLU A 676 9.10 1.98 -30.53
C GLU A 676 10.55 1.50 -30.68
N ARG A 677 11.04 0.73 -29.70
CA ARG A 677 12.42 0.24 -29.65
C ARG A 677 12.62 -1.04 -30.46
N ASN A 678 11.58 -1.52 -31.14
CA ASN A 678 11.57 -2.76 -31.93
C ASN A 678 12.12 -3.95 -31.15
N PHE A 679 11.65 -4.12 -29.93
CA PHE A 679 12.05 -5.22 -29.09
C PHE A 679 11.68 -6.57 -29.70
N THR A 680 12.59 -7.52 -29.55
CA THR A 680 12.35 -8.92 -29.92
C THR A 680 11.82 -9.65 -28.70
N LEU A 681 10.65 -10.28 -28.82
CA LEU A 681 10.06 -11.04 -27.73
C LEU A 681 11.02 -12.14 -27.29
N ARG A 682 11.32 -12.16 -25.98
CA ARG A 682 12.13 -13.21 -25.36
C ARG A 682 11.51 -14.58 -25.60
N PRO A 683 12.30 -15.68 -25.58
CA PRO A 683 11.73 -17.02 -25.72
C PRO A 683 10.68 -17.31 -24.65
N GLU A 684 9.66 -18.06 -25.05
CA GLU A 684 8.60 -18.57 -24.17
C GLU A 684 9.17 -19.37 -22.98
N LEU A 685 8.53 -19.29 -21.81
CA LEU A 685 9.02 -19.92 -20.58
C LEU A 685 9.32 -21.42 -20.74
N SER A 686 8.44 -22.14 -21.45
CA SER A 686 8.58 -23.57 -21.75
C SER A 686 9.85 -23.93 -22.54
N LYS A 687 10.48 -22.94 -23.20
CA LYS A 687 11.64 -23.13 -24.09
C LYS A 687 12.95 -22.63 -23.48
N SER A 688 12.95 -21.66 -22.56
CA SER A 688 14.19 -21.10 -22.00
C SER A 688 14.61 -21.73 -20.67
N GLY A 689 13.66 -22.18 -19.84
CA GLY A 689 13.92 -22.65 -18.47
C GLY A 689 14.53 -21.59 -17.52
N MET A 690 14.76 -20.37 -17.99
CA MET A 690 15.41 -19.27 -17.27
C MET A 690 14.67 -17.97 -17.55
N SER A 691 14.22 -17.30 -16.49
CA SER A 691 13.59 -15.98 -16.56
C SER A 691 13.95 -15.18 -15.32
N ALA A 692 14.05 -13.86 -15.45
CA ALA A 692 14.41 -12.99 -14.34
C ALA A 692 13.32 -13.03 -13.27
N SER A 693 13.70 -13.21 -12.00
CA SER A 693 12.76 -13.17 -10.89
C SER A 693 12.09 -11.80 -10.78
N LEU A 694 10.80 -11.80 -10.46
CA LEU A 694 10.08 -10.56 -10.15
C LEU A 694 10.34 -10.13 -8.70
N PRO A 695 10.14 -8.83 -8.38
CA PRO A 695 10.07 -8.37 -7.01
C PRO A 695 9.12 -9.22 -6.17
N THR A 696 9.56 -9.64 -5.00
CA THR A 696 8.81 -10.48 -4.06
C THR A 696 8.12 -9.68 -2.97
N THR A 697 8.46 -8.38 -2.85
CA THR A 697 7.85 -7.47 -1.89
C THR A 697 7.42 -6.17 -2.54
N PHE A 698 6.47 -5.49 -1.90
CA PHE A 698 6.02 -4.18 -2.37
C PHE A 698 7.15 -3.14 -2.37
N ALA A 699 8.00 -3.16 -1.34
CA ALA A 699 9.17 -2.30 -1.23
C ALA A 699 10.13 -2.47 -2.43
N GLU A 700 10.47 -3.71 -2.79
CA GLU A 700 11.31 -4.00 -3.96
C GLU A 700 10.70 -3.44 -5.26
N SER A 701 9.38 -3.54 -5.43
CA SER A 701 8.72 -2.97 -6.61
C SER A 701 8.78 -1.44 -6.66
N ILE A 702 8.70 -0.77 -5.49
CA ILE A 702 8.86 0.68 -5.39
C ILE A 702 10.29 1.08 -5.77
N GLU A 703 11.29 0.31 -5.33
CA GLU A 703 12.70 0.52 -5.73
C GLU A 703 12.90 0.31 -7.23
N CYS A 704 12.26 -0.70 -7.83
CA CYS A 704 12.25 -0.89 -9.28
C CYS A 704 11.65 0.33 -9.99
N LEU A 705 10.49 0.84 -9.51
CA LEU A 705 9.87 2.05 -10.07
C LEU A 705 10.76 3.29 -9.93
N GLN A 706 11.43 3.48 -8.80
CA GLN A 706 12.39 4.58 -8.59
C GLN A 706 13.59 4.52 -9.55
N ASN A 707 13.89 3.34 -10.08
CA ASN A 707 14.99 3.11 -11.01
C ASN A 707 14.55 3.05 -12.48
N ASP A 708 13.25 2.95 -12.76
CA ASP A 708 12.70 2.94 -14.11
C ASP A 708 12.50 4.37 -14.62
N SER A 709 13.48 4.87 -15.39
CA SER A 709 13.40 6.24 -15.92
C SER A 709 12.27 6.42 -16.93
N PHE A 710 11.84 5.37 -17.63
CA PHE A 710 10.75 5.47 -18.60
C PHE A 710 9.43 5.73 -17.89
N LEU A 711 9.05 4.86 -16.94
CA LEU A 711 7.80 4.95 -16.18
C LEU A 711 7.70 6.27 -15.39
N LEU A 712 8.77 6.68 -14.70
CA LEU A 712 8.80 7.96 -14.00
C LEU A 712 8.63 9.15 -14.95
N SER A 713 9.22 9.08 -16.15
CA SER A 713 9.09 10.17 -17.12
C SER A 713 7.66 10.29 -17.67
N VAL A 714 7.03 9.18 -18.03
CA VAL A 714 5.69 9.20 -18.66
C VAL A 714 4.59 9.55 -17.65
N MET A 715 4.76 9.19 -16.37
CA MET A 715 3.91 9.69 -15.29
C MET A 715 4.07 11.20 -15.10
N GLY A 716 5.26 11.74 -15.36
CA GLY A 716 5.60 13.13 -15.12
C GLY A 716 5.98 13.41 -13.66
N GLU A 717 6.66 14.53 -13.41
CA GLU A 717 7.28 14.86 -12.11
C GLU A 717 6.28 14.92 -10.95
N GLU A 718 5.15 15.60 -11.13
CA GLU A 718 4.17 15.80 -10.05
C GLU A 718 3.46 14.49 -9.66
N LEU A 719 2.97 13.72 -10.65
CA LEU A 719 2.31 12.44 -10.38
C LEU A 719 3.28 11.39 -9.84
N SER A 720 4.48 11.25 -10.41
CA SER A 720 5.47 10.28 -9.92
C SER A 720 5.94 10.59 -8.51
N THR A 721 6.17 11.87 -8.17
CA THR A 721 6.56 12.29 -6.82
C THR A 721 5.46 11.99 -5.80
N ALA A 722 4.23 12.41 -6.10
CA ALA A 722 3.07 12.17 -5.24
C ALA A 722 2.82 10.66 -5.06
N TYR A 723 2.88 9.90 -6.15
CA TYR A 723 2.69 8.45 -6.14
C TYR A 723 3.72 7.73 -5.27
N LEU A 724 5.01 7.98 -5.51
CA LEU A 724 6.10 7.34 -4.74
C LEU A 724 5.99 7.68 -3.25
N ALA A 725 5.72 8.93 -2.90
CA ALA A 725 5.58 9.34 -1.50
C ALA A 725 4.45 8.59 -0.79
N VAL A 726 3.26 8.53 -1.42
CA VAL A 726 2.11 7.82 -0.85
C VAL A 726 2.36 6.31 -0.78
N LYS A 727 2.95 5.70 -1.82
CA LYS A 727 3.22 4.25 -1.80
C LYS A 727 4.29 3.85 -0.79
N VAL A 728 5.30 4.69 -0.55
CA VAL A 728 6.26 4.48 0.55
C VAL A 728 5.58 4.59 1.92
N ALA A 729 4.65 5.54 2.10
CA ALA A 729 3.90 5.65 3.35
C ALA A 729 2.97 4.45 3.58
N GLU A 730 2.28 3.99 2.53
CA GLU A 730 1.43 2.79 2.57
C GLU A 730 2.25 1.52 2.83
N GLU A 731 3.39 1.35 2.14
CA GLU A 731 4.31 0.23 2.39
C GLU A 731 4.71 0.17 3.86
N ARG A 732 5.21 1.28 4.42
CA ARG A 732 5.60 1.36 5.85
C ARG A 732 4.47 1.02 6.80
N HIS A 733 3.23 1.41 6.47
CA HIS A 733 2.08 1.15 7.33
C HIS A 733 1.62 -0.31 7.29
N TYR A 734 1.55 -0.91 6.10
CA TYR A 734 1.01 -2.25 5.92
C TYR A 734 2.06 -3.36 6.05
N SER A 735 3.35 -3.10 5.86
CA SER A 735 4.40 -4.13 5.94
C SER A 735 4.55 -4.73 7.33
N MET A 736 4.11 -4.01 8.36
CA MET A 736 4.06 -4.50 9.74
C MET A 736 2.76 -5.24 10.09
N LYS A 737 1.77 -5.29 9.19
CA LYS A 737 0.48 -5.94 9.45
C LYS A 737 0.48 -7.39 9.03
N THR A 738 -0.21 -8.20 9.82
CA THR A 738 -0.58 -9.56 9.45
C THR A 738 -1.65 -9.55 8.36
N LEU A 739 -1.72 -10.64 7.60
CA LEU A 739 -2.80 -10.85 6.61
C LEU A 739 -4.19 -10.63 7.23
N GLN A 740 -4.40 -11.15 8.44
CA GLN A 740 -5.69 -11.02 9.15
C GLN A 740 -6.02 -9.57 9.48
N GLU A 741 -5.05 -8.76 9.92
CA GLU A 741 -5.28 -7.34 10.20
C GLU A 741 -5.64 -6.54 8.95
N GLU A 742 -4.98 -6.81 7.82
CA GLU A 742 -5.30 -6.18 6.53
C GLU A 742 -6.71 -6.57 6.05
N VAL A 743 -7.05 -7.86 6.16
CA VAL A 743 -8.38 -8.37 5.82
C VAL A 743 -9.47 -7.75 6.70
N LEU A 744 -9.25 -7.67 8.02
CA LEU A 744 -10.21 -7.04 8.93
C LEU A 744 -10.33 -5.54 8.65
N PHE A 745 -9.22 -4.86 8.35
CA PHE A 745 -9.24 -3.45 7.99
C PHE A 745 -10.08 -3.21 6.72
N ASP A 746 -9.87 -3.98 5.66
CA ASP A 746 -10.67 -3.89 4.42
C ASP A 746 -12.14 -4.27 4.65
N TYR A 747 -12.38 -5.31 5.46
CA TYR A 747 -13.72 -5.79 5.79
C TYR A 747 -14.56 -4.75 6.56
N PHE A 748 -13.98 -4.01 7.50
CA PHE A 748 -14.69 -2.99 8.26
C PHE A 748 -14.73 -1.63 7.56
N LYS A 749 -13.82 -1.39 6.61
CA LYS A 749 -13.84 -0.22 5.73
C LYS A 749 -14.91 -0.31 4.63
N SER A 750 -15.21 -1.52 4.16
CA SER A 750 -16.25 -1.82 3.15
C SER A 750 -17.66 -1.93 3.74
#